data_AF-A0A355S4T0-F1
#
_entry.id   AF-A0A355S4T0-F1
#
_cell.length_a   1.000
_cell.length_b   1.000
_cell.length_c   1.000
_cell.angle_alpha   90.00
_cell.angle_beta   90.00
_cell.angle_gamma   90.00
#
_symmetry.space_group_name_H-M   'P 1'
#
loop_
_entity.id
_entity.type
_entity.pdbx_description
1 polymer ?
#
loop_
_entity_poly.entity_id
_entity_poly.type
_entity_poly.pdbx_seq_one_letter_code
_entity_poly.pdbx_strand_id
1 'polypeptide(L)'
;MQILRGLAAMATVVLGGLLISMAAHLIFAPLPVEVSWILLGLIGAGLLWSASKWFIKPLRGRITLIQIARWLETRHPEIQERVSTALELSDHSKGGVSEGLLQQLVEEAEGDVKGVNPTREVRARRAKRWLWPAAGLAGVFVAVFIIFPGEAQRLLVRAVAPFSDLGNAGAVRFTIEPENINVLEGDEVRITVKYSDDDVEKLALVMEREGQDPLTETLKRAGLEDGISRFEYRLPAAKESFHYFAQTGKAQSDGYDVRVSMLPRIEEVKVGVEFPEYTGLPAEQRSLEDGVSALGGSTISLGGQTSPGVERGRFLLDGEEVGTVSVERGPESSKVLVNLTLKPENSGLGQVMLYHELGREIEGLRFPVKVEKDAVPQVALLAPTQPELRLRPDEQVLLEYEVLEDFGLKAVAVDLLINGSEVPPLPAAAASKDPLSANPLWRGEEKVSLGALSEKYENLEEVRMAVVVTDNLPESLGGPNVGRSEWLVVKIDRNADSLARQEIRAQQSDVRETIDEAIRETREAKDRMEWHKENVKKEELPEQAEKHLAEAREKLANAQEQLEELAERMENGVQAARAEDVREAAEEVAESRERLEETPLQDTPEARGEELEEARQAAEDAIEKLQEIREEVQKDEGRLEQLARLNELAQRENEIARQAENNEQQQGAETEANPELQQAQEQLESELKQQIKQNPEARAEVLENQADAAAELAEEAADLSERQENLAEAAEAQLASQEQQSEEGQQEEGQPQEEQGQSEAERELADQIR
;
A
#
# COMPACT_ATOMS: atom_id res chain seq x y z
N MET A 1 60.22 53.24 25.45
CA MET A 1 59.57 54.58 25.49
C MET A 1 58.64 54.85 24.31
N GLN A 2 59.07 54.64 23.06
CA GLN A 2 58.21 54.83 21.89
C GLN A 2 56.99 53.89 21.89
N ILE A 3 57.20 52.62 22.30
CA ILE A 3 56.13 51.63 22.54
C ILE A 3 55.08 52.16 23.54
N LEU A 4 55.53 52.65 24.72
CA LEU A 4 54.65 53.20 25.75
C LEU A 4 53.84 54.41 25.26
N ARG A 5 54.44 55.27 24.44
CA ARG A 5 53.75 56.40 23.82
C ARG A 5 52.73 55.94 22.76
N GLY A 6 53.08 54.96 21.93
CA GLY A 6 52.18 54.39 20.94
C GLY A 6 50.97 53.73 21.58
N LEU A 7 51.18 52.92 22.62
CA LEU A 7 50.10 52.31 23.40
C LEU A 7 49.21 53.34 24.09
N ALA A 8 49.80 54.38 24.71
CA ALA A 8 49.02 55.44 25.35
C ALA A 8 48.18 56.24 24.34
N ALA A 9 48.72 56.51 23.14
CA ALA A 9 47.98 57.19 22.07
C ALA A 9 46.83 56.32 21.53
N MET A 10 47.06 55.02 21.32
CA MET A 10 46.02 54.07 20.93
C MET A 10 44.92 53.97 21.98
N ALA A 11 45.29 53.81 23.26
CA ALA A 11 44.34 53.77 24.37
C ALA A 11 43.52 55.07 24.49
N THR A 12 44.13 56.23 24.27
CA THR A 12 43.42 57.52 24.26
C THR A 12 42.37 57.58 23.16
N VAL A 13 42.70 57.10 21.94
CA VAL A 13 41.77 57.10 20.80
C VAL A 13 40.60 56.14 21.03
N VAL A 14 40.89 54.92 21.53
CA VAL A 14 39.86 53.92 21.81
C VAL A 14 38.96 54.37 22.95
N LEU A 15 39.52 54.73 24.11
CA LEU A 15 38.74 55.15 25.27
C LEU A 15 37.96 56.44 25.00
N GLY A 16 38.59 57.42 24.35
CA GLY A 16 37.92 58.67 23.98
C GLY A 16 36.81 58.43 22.96
N GLY A 17 37.06 57.60 21.95
CA GLY A 17 36.07 57.22 20.95
C GLY A 17 34.89 56.45 21.53
N LEU A 18 35.14 55.48 22.43
CA LEU A 18 34.09 54.75 23.13
C LEU A 18 33.26 55.67 24.02
N LEU A 19 33.87 56.56 24.79
CA LEU A 19 33.15 57.53 25.62
C LEU A 19 32.28 58.49 24.78
N ILE A 20 32.80 58.97 23.63
CA ILE A 20 32.02 59.79 22.70
C ILE A 20 30.85 58.99 22.14
N SER A 21 31.08 57.74 21.73
CA SER A 21 30.04 56.86 21.22
C SER A 21 28.97 56.59 22.30
N MET A 22 29.37 56.25 23.52
CA MET A 22 28.45 56.06 24.66
C MET A 22 27.64 57.33 24.95
N ALA A 23 28.28 58.51 24.93
CA ALA A 23 27.58 59.78 25.11
C ALA A 23 26.58 60.07 23.98
N ALA A 24 26.94 59.76 22.74
CA ALA A 24 26.04 59.89 21.59
C ALA A 24 24.80 58.98 21.76
N HIS A 25 25.01 57.71 22.14
CA HIS A 25 23.94 56.75 22.41
C HIS A 25 23.05 57.15 23.59
N LEU A 26 23.57 57.90 24.57
CA LEU A 26 22.76 58.43 25.68
C LEU A 26 21.93 59.65 25.27
N ILE A 27 22.51 60.59 24.52
CA ILE A 27 21.89 61.89 24.23
C ILE A 27 20.86 61.79 23.09
N PHE A 28 21.21 61.05 22.04
CA PHE A 28 20.46 60.95 20.78
C PHE A 28 19.69 59.63 20.64
N ALA A 29 19.41 58.93 21.75
CA ALA A 29 18.63 57.70 21.72
C ALA A 29 17.21 57.90 21.15
N PRO A 30 16.68 56.96 20.32
CA PRO A 30 17.41 55.83 19.70
C PRO A 30 18.27 56.30 18.52
N LEU A 31 19.54 55.88 18.49
CA LEU A 31 20.42 56.12 17.34
C LEU A 31 20.20 55.04 16.28
N PRO A 32 20.13 55.41 14.99
CA PRO A 32 20.11 54.44 13.89
C PRO A 32 21.35 53.53 13.92
N VAL A 33 21.18 52.28 13.51
CA VAL A 33 22.24 51.27 13.53
C VAL A 33 23.40 51.68 12.61
N GLU A 34 23.11 52.36 11.50
CA GLU A 34 24.09 52.87 10.54
C GLU A 34 25.03 53.90 11.19
N VAL A 35 24.48 54.79 12.02
CA VAL A 35 25.28 55.79 12.75
C VAL A 35 26.21 55.12 13.75
N SER A 36 25.71 54.07 14.40
CA SER A 36 26.49 53.26 15.35
C SER A 36 27.67 52.56 14.66
N TRP A 37 27.45 52.01 13.45
CA TRP A 37 28.52 51.48 12.61
C TRP A 37 29.54 52.52 12.16
N ILE A 38 29.08 53.72 11.80
CA ILE A 38 29.98 54.82 11.43
C ILE A 38 30.87 55.20 12.62
N LEU A 39 30.30 55.33 13.83
CA LEU A 39 31.06 55.64 15.04
C LEU A 39 32.09 54.55 15.35
N LEU A 40 31.70 53.28 15.29
CA LEU A 40 32.62 52.16 15.49
C LEU A 40 33.73 52.13 14.42
N GLY A 41 33.38 52.36 13.15
CA GLY A 41 34.32 52.47 12.04
C GLY A 41 35.32 53.60 12.20
N LEU A 42 34.88 54.77 12.71
CA LEU A 42 35.76 55.89 13.03
C LEU A 42 36.73 55.57 14.17
N ILE A 43 36.28 54.85 15.20
CA ILE A 43 37.14 54.36 16.29
C ILE A 43 38.20 53.41 15.73
N GLY A 44 37.79 52.44 14.90
CA GLY A 44 38.68 51.48 14.25
C GLY A 44 39.71 52.15 13.32
N ALA A 45 39.27 53.07 12.46
CA ALA A 45 40.13 53.84 11.57
C ALA A 45 41.11 54.72 12.37
N GLY A 46 40.64 55.34 13.45
CA GLY A 46 41.47 56.12 14.38
C GLY A 46 42.52 55.26 15.07
N LEU A 47 42.15 54.04 15.51
CA LEU A 47 43.07 53.07 16.10
C LEU A 47 44.14 52.62 15.10
N LEU A 48 43.76 52.27 13.87
CA LEU A 48 44.68 51.87 12.80
C LEU A 48 45.64 52.99 12.43
N TRP A 49 45.14 54.23 12.29
CA TRP A 49 45.95 55.39 12.01
C TRP A 49 46.93 55.68 13.16
N SER A 50 46.45 55.60 14.41
CA SER A 50 47.26 55.79 15.62
C SER A 50 48.37 54.73 15.73
N ALA A 51 48.03 53.46 15.52
CA ALA A 51 48.97 52.35 15.51
C ALA A 51 50.01 52.51 14.38
N SER A 52 49.59 52.82 13.16
CA SER A 52 50.49 53.02 12.02
C SER A 52 51.48 54.18 12.28
N LYS A 53 50.98 55.34 12.73
CA LYS A 53 51.78 56.56 12.90
C LYS A 53 52.68 56.55 14.13
N TRP A 54 52.22 56.01 15.26
CA TRP A 54 52.91 56.12 16.56
C TRP A 54 53.43 54.82 17.13
N PHE A 55 53.06 53.66 16.56
CA PHE A 55 53.57 52.35 16.98
C PHE A 55 54.43 51.72 15.87
N ILE A 56 53.87 51.50 14.68
CA ILE A 56 54.54 50.77 13.57
C ILE A 56 55.63 51.61 12.91
N LYS A 57 55.34 52.85 12.49
CA LYS A 57 56.31 53.75 11.85
C LYS A 57 57.59 53.97 12.69
N PRO A 58 57.52 54.23 14.01
CA PRO A 58 58.74 54.35 14.82
C PRO A 58 59.47 53.01 15.03
N LEU A 59 58.76 51.88 15.14
CA LEU A 59 59.39 50.55 15.26
C LEU A 59 60.07 50.08 13.96
N ARG A 60 59.60 50.54 12.79
CA ARG A 60 60.23 50.26 11.49
C ARG A 60 61.48 51.11 11.23
N GLY A 61 61.71 52.17 11.98
CA GLY A 61 62.94 52.96 11.89
C GLY A 61 64.10 52.22 12.54
N ARG A 62 65.05 51.69 11.75
CA ARG A 62 66.30 51.15 12.28
C ARG A 62 67.18 52.31 12.75
N ILE A 63 67.32 52.49 14.06
CA ILE A 63 68.34 53.38 14.62
C ILE A 63 69.67 52.64 14.48
N THR A 64 70.57 53.14 13.64
CA THR A 64 71.89 52.52 13.51
C THR A 64 72.73 52.78 14.76
N LEU A 65 73.62 51.85 15.11
CA LEU A 65 74.52 52.03 16.26
C LEU A 65 75.33 53.34 16.14
N ILE A 66 75.66 53.76 14.91
CA ILE A 66 76.36 55.02 14.58
C ILE A 66 75.52 56.25 14.96
N GLN A 67 74.20 56.21 14.75
CA GLN A 67 73.29 57.28 15.18
C GLN A 67 73.18 57.36 16.70
N ILE A 68 73.25 56.21 17.40
CA ILE A 68 73.26 56.18 18.87
C ILE A 68 74.57 56.76 19.40
N ALA A 69 75.70 56.41 18.80
CA ALA A 69 77.01 56.94 19.14
C ALA A 69 77.08 58.47 18.95
N ARG A 70 76.67 58.99 17.77
CA ARG A 70 76.60 60.44 17.51
C ARG A 70 75.64 61.17 18.45
N TRP A 71 74.51 60.54 18.81
CA TRP A 71 73.57 61.10 19.78
C TRP A 71 74.15 61.17 21.20
N LEU A 72 74.91 60.14 21.61
CA LEU A 72 75.60 60.09 22.89
C LEU A 72 76.66 61.20 22.98
N GLU A 73 77.47 61.36 21.93
CA GLU A 73 78.55 62.35 21.83
C GLU A 73 78.03 63.79 21.76
N THR A 74 76.88 64.02 21.11
CA THR A 74 76.22 65.35 21.13
C THR A 74 75.90 65.81 22.56
N ARG A 75 75.70 64.86 23.48
CA ARG A 75 75.31 65.10 24.88
C ARG A 75 76.46 65.05 25.86
N HIS A 76 77.53 64.35 25.47
CA HIS A 76 78.78 64.21 26.20
C HIS A 76 79.95 64.62 25.28
N PRO A 77 80.19 65.95 25.11
CA PRO A 77 81.28 66.45 24.28
C PRO A 77 82.66 65.93 24.71
N GLU A 78 82.79 65.49 25.97
CA GLU A 78 83.99 64.86 26.53
C GLU A 78 84.44 63.58 25.81
N ILE A 79 83.55 62.91 25.06
CA ILE A 79 83.82 61.67 24.32
C ILE A 79 84.44 61.93 22.93
N GLN A 80 84.45 63.19 22.46
CA GLN A 80 85.19 63.67 21.28
C GLN A 80 85.05 62.82 20.00
N GLU A 81 83.83 62.44 19.61
CA GLU A 81 83.54 61.66 18.38
C GLU A 81 84.20 60.26 18.30
N ARG A 82 84.80 59.78 19.40
CA ARG A 82 85.57 58.53 19.42
C ARG A 82 84.71 57.29 19.20
N VAL A 83 83.49 57.27 19.75
CA VAL A 83 82.60 56.11 19.72
C VAL A 83 81.93 55.98 18.36
N SER A 84 81.53 57.09 17.74
CA SER A 84 80.94 57.08 16.40
C SER A 84 81.99 56.77 15.34
N THR A 85 83.21 57.30 15.48
CA THR A 85 84.35 57.01 14.60
C THR A 85 84.82 55.56 14.72
N ALA A 86 84.98 55.03 15.93
CA ALA A 86 85.35 53.62 16.15
C ALA A 86 84.33 52.68 15.51
N LEU A 87 83.04 52.98 15.65
CA LEU A 87 81.97 52.17 15.11
C LEU A 87 81.87 52.28 13.58
N GLU A 88 82.02 53.48 13.01
CA GLU A 88 82.00 53.72 11.55
C GLU A 88 83.17 53.03 10.84
N LEU A 89 84.37 53.06 11.45
CA LEU A 89 85.57 52.38 10.95
C LEU A 89 85.52 50.85 11.14
N SER A 90 84.88 50.36 12.21
CA SER A 90 84.71 48.92 12.44
C SER A 90 83.76 48.24 11.44
N ASP A 91 82.68 48.95 11.05
CA ASP A 91 81.67 48.46 10.10
C ASP A 91 82.17 48.50 8.64
N HIS A 92 83.17 49.35 8.35
CA HIS A 92 83.78 49.54 7.02
C HIS A 92 85.21 48.98 6.91
N SER A 93 85.54 47.92 7.67
CA SER A 93 86.89 47.35 7.81
C SER A 93 87.53 46.77 6.54
N LYS A 94 86.93 46.95 5.35
CA LYS A 94 87.52 46.56 4.06
C LYS A 94 88.29 47.71 3.41
N GLY A 95 89.46 48.01 3.99
CA GLY A 95 90.56 48.66 3.27
C GLY A 95 91.01 50.02 3.83
N GLY A 96 92.12 50.01 4.58
CA GLY A 96 92.94 51.21 4.80
C GLY A 96 93.31 51.56 6.25
N VAL A 97 92.85 50.81 7.26
CA VAL A 97 93.10 51.12 8.68
C VAL A 97 93.94 50.01 9.33
N SER A 98 94.94 50.38 10.12
CA SER A 98 95.78 49.44 10.90
C SER A 98 94.98 48.83 12.05
N GLU A 99 94.96 47.49 12.15
CA GLU A 99 94.25 46.77 13.21
C GLU A 99 94.65 47.22 14.63
N GLY A 100 95.94 47.47 14.86
CA GLY A 100 96.42 47.92 16.18
C GLY A 100 95.93 49.31 16.58
N LEU A 101 95.77 50.23 15.63
CA LEU A 101 95.23 51.58 15.89
C LEU A 101 93.71 51.54 16.10
N LEU A 102 93.00 50.68 15.36
CA LEU A 102 91.57 50.46 15.55
C LEU A 102 91.31 49.87 16.95
N GLN A 103 92.12 48.90 17.38
CA GLN A 103 92.00 48.27 18.69
C GLN A 103 92.23 49.27 19.83
N GLN A 104 93.23 50.14 19.70
CA GLN A 104 93.49 51.22 20.66
C GLN A 104 92.34 52.24 20.71
N LEU A 105 91.78 52.61 19.56
CA LEU A 105 90.63 53.53 19.47
C LEU A 105 89.37 52.93 20.11
N VAL A 106 89.15 51.62 19.95
CA VAL A 106 88.05 50.89 20.61
C VAL A 106 88.27 50.83 22.12
N GLU A 107 89.49 50.58 22.60
CA GLU A 107 89.81 50.51 24.02
C GLU A 107 89.66 51.88 24.71
N GLU A 108 90.10 52.97 24.07
CA GLU A 108 89.85 54.33 24.54
C GLU A 108 88.35 54.69 24.51
N ALA A 109 87.64 54.37 23.42
CA ALA A 109 86.20 54.59 23.32
C ALA A 109 85.42 53.82 24.39
N GLU A 110 85.85 52.60 24.75
CA GLU A 110 85.26 51.81 25.84
C GLU A 110 85.53 52.44 27.21
N GLY A 111 86.73 53.00 27.41
CA GLY A 111 87.12 53.77 28.60
C GLY A 111 86.26 55.01 28.80
N ASP A 112 86.07 55.80 27.74
CA ASP A 112 85.28 57.04 27.75
C ASP A 112 83.77 56.77 27.95
N VAL A 113 83.28 55.62 27.48
CA VAL A 113 81.86 55.22 27.64
C VAL A 113 81.56 54.63 29.03
N LYS A 114 82.53 54.02 29.72
CA LYS A 114 82.34 53.41 31.06
C LYS A 114 81.81 54.38 32.12
N GLY A 115 82.06 55.69 31.97
CA GLY A 115 81.55 56.73 32.86
C GLY A 115 80.09 57.15 32.60
N VAL A 116 79.51 56.77 31.46
CA VAL A 116 78.17 57.19 31.03
C VAL A 116 77.14 56.16 31.46
N ASN A 117 76.20 56.55 32.32
CA ASN A 117 75.11 55.68 32.73
C ASN A 117 73.91 55.80 31.76
N PRO A 118 73.62 54.79 30.91
CA PRO A 118 72.59 54.86 29.88
C PRO A 118 71.17 55.04 30.44
N THR A 119 70.93 54.69 31.70
CA THR A 119 69.61 54.81 32.34
C THR A 119 69.28 56.23 32.80
N ARG A 120 70.28 57.12 33.01
CA ARG A 120 70.07 58.51 33.46
C ARG A 120 69.76 59.48 32.32
N GLU A 121 70.26 59.23 31.11
CA GLU A 121 70.14 60.14 29.95
C GLU A 121 68.83 60.00 29.16
N VAL A 122 68.20 58.83 29.26
CA VAL A 122 66.91 58.52 28.62
C VAL A 122 65.77 58.88 29.59
N ARG A 123 65.63 60.18 29.89
CA ARG A 123 64.60 60.67 30.83
C ARG A 123 63.18 60.40 30.31
N ALA A 124 62.45 59.50 30.97
CA ALA A 124 61.08 59.12 30.63
C ALA A 124 60.00 60.22 30.81
N ARG A 125 60.38 61.43 31.25
CA ARG A 125 59.46 62.55 31.48
C ARG A 125 58.61 62.91 30.25
N ARG A 126 59.16 62.78 29.04
CA ARG A 126 58.44 63.16 27.81
C ARG A 126 57.42 62.11 27.36
N ALA A 127 57.65 60.83 27.67
CA ALA A 127 56.69 59.75 27.43
C ALA A 127 55.56 59.71 28.48
N LYS A 128 55.86 60.01 29.76
CA LYS A 128 54.85 60.08 30.84
C LYS A 128 53.77 61.14 30.60
N ARG A 129 54.07 62.23 29.87
CA ARG A 129 53.07 63.24 29.47
C ARG A 129 51.94 62.68 28.60
N TRP A 130 52.22 61.64 27.82
CA TRP A 130 51.22 60.98 26.97
C TRP A 130 50.36 59.96 27.72
N LEU A 131 50.75 59.58 28.95
CA LEU A 131 49.95 58.70 29.80
C LEU A 131 48.82 59.43 30.52
N TRP A 132 48.99 60.72 30.85
CA TRP A 132 47.96 61.50 31.55
C TRP A 132 46.60 61.57 30.84
N PRO A 133 46.50 61.85 29.52
CA PRO A 133 45.20 61.82 28.84
C PRO A 133 44.58 60.42 28.82
N ALA A 134 45.37 59.37 28.58
CA ALA A 134 44.89 57.99 28.61
C ALA A 134 44.40 57.59 30.02
N ALA A 135 45.14 57.95 31.07
CA ALA A 135 44.76 57.68 32.46
C ALA A 135 43.53 58.48 32.88
N GLY A 136 43.39 59.73 32.44
CA GLY A 136 42.20 60.55 32.67
C GLY A 136 40.96 59.93 32.03
N LEU A 137 41.03 59.56 30.74
CA LEU A 137 39.92 58.90 30.04
C LEU A 137 39.60 57.53 30.65
N ALA A 138 40.61 56.75 31.04
CA ALA A 138 40.40 55.48 31.74
C ALA A 138 39.70 55.70 33.10
N GLY A 139 40.08 56.73 33.85
CA GLY A 139 39.42 57.09 35.11
C GLY A 139 37.96 57.49 34.91
N VAL A 140 37.65 58.30 33.88
CA VAL A 140 36.26 58.64 33.51
C VAL A 140 35.48 57.40 33.11
N PHE A 141 36.06 56.55 32.27
CA PHE A 141 35.44 55.29 31.82
C PHE A 141 35.09 54.41 33.03
N VAL A 142 36.03 54.17 33.94
CA VAL A 142 35.78 53.39 35.16
C VAL A 142 34.74 54.05 36.06
N ALA A 143 34.77 55.39 36.23
CA ALA A 143 33.80 56.10 37.04
C ALA A 143 32.36 55.94 36.52
N VAL A 144 32.16 55.96 35.20
CA VAL A 144 30.85 55.73 34.58
C VAL A 144 30.30 54.33 34.93
N PHE A 145 31.15 53.30 34.92
CA PHE A 145 30.75 51.94 35.30
C PHE A 145 30.47 51.77 36.80
N ILE A 146 31.11 52.55 37.67
CA ILE A 146 30.86 52.50 39.12
C ILE A 146 29.55 53.22 39.47
N ILE A 147 29.28 54.36 38.85
CA ILE A 147 28.11 55.19 39.19
C ILE A 147 26.84 54.65 38.52
N PHE A 148 26.94 54.17 37.27
CA PHE A 148 25.82 53.75 36.44
C PHE A 148 26.08 52.35 35.85
N PRO A 149 26.22 51.29 36.67
CA PRO A 149 26.69 49.99 36.19
C PRO A 149 25.78 49.38 35.11
N GLY A 150 24.45 49.50 35.28
CA GLY A 150 23.47 48.98 34.32
C GLY A 150 23.44 49.76 33.00
N GLU A 151 23.36 51.09 33.06
CA GLU A 151 23.33 51.91 31.85
C GLU A 151 24.68 51.92 31.11
N ALA A 152 25.80 51.96 31.85
CA ALA A 152 27.14 51.97 31.28
C ALA A 152 27.45 50.71 30.47
N GLN A 153 27.06 49.53 30.99
CA GLN A 153 27.22 48.27 30.28
C GLN A 153 26.45 48.27 28.95
N ARG A 154 25.18 48.68 28.98
CA ARG A 154 24.33 48.72 27.78
C ARG A 154 24.85 49.72 26.73
N LEU A 155 25.27 50.91 27.17
CA LEU A 155 25.89 51.92 26.29
C LEU A 155 27.20 51.42 25.66
N LEU A 156 28.03 50.70 26.42
CA LEU A 156 29.26 50.11 25.88
C LEU A 156 28.93 49.03 24.84
N VAL A 157 28.02 48.12 25.14
CA VAL A 157 27.64 47.05 24.20
C VAL A 157 27.09 47.65 22.92
N ARG A 158 26.20 48.65 22.99
CA ARG A 158 25.69 49.34 21.80
C ARG A 158 26.81 50.03 20.99
N ALA A 159 27.83 50.56 21.66
CA ALA A 159 28.97 51.22 21.01
C ALA A 159 29.90 50.23 20.28
N VAL A 160 30.01 48.98 20.72
CA VAL A 160 30.94 47.98 20.15
C VAL A 160 30.26 46.85 19.37
N ALA A 161 28.99 46.59 19.64
CA ALA A 161 28.13 45.61 18.98
C ALA A 161 26.78 46.26 18.60
N PRO A 162 26.75 47.08 17.53
CA PRO A 162 25.55 47.78 17.08
C PRO A 162 24.34 46.88 16.72
N PHE A 163 24.59 45.59 16.47
CA PHE A 163 23.62 44.58 16.05
C PHE A 163 22.96 43.82 17.21
N SER A 164 23.28 44.15 18.46
CA SER A 164 22.73 43.45 19.62
C SER A 164 21.29 43.88 19.90
N ASP A 165 20.43 42.91 20.23
CA ASP A 165 19.05 43.11 20.68
C ASP A 165 18.95 43.71 22.10
N LEU A 166 20.09 44.04 22.71
CA LEU A 166 20.12 44.79 23.95
C LEU A 166 19.59 46.20 23.72
N GLY A 167 18.56 46.52 24.51
CA GLY A 167 17.96 47.84 24.61
C GLY A 167 18.96 48.88 25.12
N ASN A 168 18.55 50.14 25.00
CA ASN A 168 19.43 51.27 25.32
C ASN A 168 19.60 51.46 26.83
N ALA A 169 20.24 52.56 27.25
CA ALA A 169 20.43 52.85 28.68
C ALA A 169 19.13 52.82 29.50
N GLY A 170 17.97 53.15 28.90
CA GLY A 170 16.67 53.11 29.54
C GLY A 170 16.06 51.72 29.68
N ALA A 171 16.63 50.69 29.03
CA ALA A 171 16.16 49.30 29.10
C ALA A 171 16.12 48.76 30.54
N VAL A 172 17.00 49.26 31.43
CA VAL A 172 17.07 48.87 32.86
C VAL A 172 15.77 49.12 33.62
N ARG A 173 14.87 49.96 33.10
CA ARG A 173 13.58 50.27 33.71
C ARG A 173 12.46 49.35 33.24
N PHE A 174 12.71 48.54 32.21
CA PHE A 174 11.73 47.61 31.66
C PHE A 174 11.87 46.22 32.29
N THR A 175 10.74 45.55 32.45
CA THR A 175 10.67 44.10 32.67
C THR A 175 9.56 43.58 31.78
N ILE A 176 9.91 42.68 30.84
CA ILE A 176 8.98 42.12 29.86
C ILE A 176 8.78 40.64 30.15
N GLU A 177 7.53 40.21 30.18
CA GLU A 177 7.13 38.83 30.44
C GLU A 177 6.06 38.41 29.42
N PRO A 178 6.22 37.29 28.68
CA PRO A 178 7.42 36.45 28.59
C PRO A 178 8.56 37.19 27.86
N GLU A 179 9.76 36.63 27.89
CA GLU A 179 10.86 37.06 27.03
C GLU A 179 10.70 36.40 25.64
N ASN A 180 11.56 35.44 25.29
CA ASN A 180 11.38 34.60 24.12
C ASN A 180 10.32 33.53 24.41
N ILE A 181 9.38 33.34 23.50
CA ILE A 181 8.31 32.34 23.63
C ILE A 181 8.10 31.58 22.33
N ASN A 182 7.93 30.27 22.44
CA ASN A 182 7.52 29.40 21.34
C ASN A 182 6.05 29.05 21.53
N VAL A 183 5.22 29.24 20.50
CA VAL A 183 3.80 28.95 20.51
C VAL A 183 3.40 28.23 19.23
N LEU A 184 2.24 27.58 19.23
CA LEU A 184 1.66 27.02 18.01
C LEU A 184 0.80 28.05 17.29
N GLU A 185 0.63 27.87 15.99
CA GLU A 185 -0.32 28.65 15.21
C GLU A 185 -1.73 28.59 15.86
N GLY A 186 -2.34 29.75 16.01
CA GLY A 186 -3.64 29.92 16.66
C GLY A 186 -3.58 30.18 18.17
N ASP A 187 -2.42 30.02 18.82
CA ASP A 187 -2.29 30.27 20.26
C ASP A 187 -2.39 31.76 20.61
N GLU A 188 -2.93 32.03 21.80
CA GLU A 188 -2.91 33.37 22.39
C GLU A 188 -1.51 33.73 22.87
N VAL A 189 -1.01 34.89 22.45
CA VAL A 189 0.22 35.49 22.98
C VAL A 189 -0.13 36.69 23.84
N ARG A 190 0.33 36.67 25.09
CA ARG A 190 0.16 37.76 26.05
C ARG A 190 1.52 38.31 26.46
N ILE A 191 1.74 39.58 26.17
CA ILE A 191 2.99 40.30 26.51
C ILE A 191 2.65 41.31 27.60
N THR A 192 3.31 41.19 28.74
CA THR A 192 3.20 42.13 29.85
C THR A 192 4.49 42.94 29.91
N VAL A 193 4.36 44.26 29.88
CA VAL A 193 5.49 45.18 30.00
C VAL A 193 5.34 45.98 31.29
N LYS A 194 6.30 45.86 32.19
CA LYS A 194 6.42 46.66 33.42
C LYS A 194 7.49 47.73 33.20
N TYR A 195 7.18 48.98 33.51
CA TYR A 195 8.11 50.11 33.37
C TYR A 195 8.21 50.89 34.69
N SER A 196 9.44 51.08 35.17
CA SER A 196 9.75 51.70 36.48
C SER A 196 9.65 53.24 36.43
N ASP A 197 8.44 53.75 36.18
CA ASP A 197 8.07 55.16 36.14
C ASP A 197 6.53 55.27 36.19
N ASP A 198 5.99 56.05 37.13
CA ASP A 198 4.55 56.21 37.35
C ASP A 198 3.90 57.31 36.50
N ASP A 199 4.69 58.16 35.85
CA ASP A 199 4.20 59.22 34.96
C ASP A 199 3.89 58.72 33.53
N VAL A 200 4.29 57.49 33.19
CA VAL A 200 4.07 56.93 31.85
C VAL A 200 2.66 56.36 31.70
N GLU A 201 1.82 57.04 30.92
CA GLU A 201 0.44 56.57 30.62
C GLU A 201 0.34 55.71 29.36
N LYS A 202 1.31 55.85 28.44
CA LYS A 202 1.32 55.18 27.13
C LYS A 202 2.71 54.65 26.80
N LEU A 203 2.74 53.50 26.15
CA LEU A 203 3.95 52.81 25.73
C LEU A 203 3.76 52.26 24.32
N ALA A 204 4.78 52.32 23.48
CA ALA A 204 4.76 51.73 22.14
C ALA A 204 5.35 50.31 22.21
N LEU A 205 4.63 49.32 21.70
CA LEU A 205 5.13 47.97 21.44
C LEU A 205 5.41 47.88 19.94
N VAL A 206 6.67 47.75 19.57
CA VAL A 206 7.11 47.59 18.18
C VAL A 206 7.26 46.11 17.91
N MET A 207 6.65 45.64 16.82
CA MET A 207 6.70 44.26 16.35
C MET A 207 7.24 44.25 14.92
N GLU A 208 8.31 43.50 14.70
CA GLU A 208 9.01 43.40 13.43
C GLU A 208 8.84 41.98 12.88
N ARG A 209 8.43 41.89 11.61
CA ARG A 209 8.22 40.64 10.88
C ARG A 209 9.09 40.64 9.65
N GLU A 210 9.55 39.46 9.26
CA GLU A 210 10.38 39.33 8.07
C GLU A 210 9.60 39.75 6.82
N GLY A 211 10.17 40.67 6.03
CA GLY A 211 9.57 41.14 4.78
C GLY A 211 8.38 42.10 4.93
N GLN A 212 8.05 42.56 6.14
CA GLN A 212 6.96 43.50 6.40
C GLN A 212 7.45 44.76 7.13
N ASP A 213 6.72 45.87 6.98
CA ASP A 213 7.01 47.09 7.75
C ASP A 213 6.74 46.86 9.25
N PRO A 214 7.56 47.44 10.15
CA PRO A 214 7.35 47.33 11.60
C PRO A 214 5.96 47.82 12.02
N LEU A 215 5.23 46.97 12.73
CA LEU A 215 3.93 47.31 13.32
C LEU A 215 4.14 47.90 14.71
N THR A 216 3.67 49.12 14.93
CA THR A 216 3.75 49.78 16.25
C THR A 216 2.37 49.87 16.88
N GLU A 217 2.18 49.19 18.00
CA GLU A 217 0.95 49.23 18.80
C GLU A 217 1.13 50.13 20.02
N THR A 218 0.18 51.04 20.26
CA THR A 218 0.23 51.93 21.44
C THR A 218 -0.57 51.33 22.58
N LEU A 219 0.12 50.83 23.60
CA LEU A 219 -0.46 50.27 24.82
C LEU A 219 -0.80 51.39 25.81
N LYS A 220 -1.98 51.28 26.42
CA LYS A 220 -2.39 52.12 27.55
C LYS A 220 -2.04 51.42 28.86
N ARG A 221 -1.72 52.19 29.90
CA ARG A 221 -1.42 51.65 31.22
C ARG A 221 -2.62 50.83 31.74
N ALA A 222 -2.37 49.56 32.04
CA ALA A 222 -3.31 48.60 32.59
C ALA A 222 -3.33 48.63 34.13
N GLY A 223 -2.21 48.98 34.77
CA GLY A 223 -2.11 49.08 36.23
C GLY A 223 -0.91 49.91 36.69
N LEU A 224 -0.93 50.31 37.96
CA LEU A 224 0.16 50.99 38.64
C LEU A 224 0.32 50.39 40.03
N GLU A 225 1.50 49.84 40.32
CA GLU A 225 1.81 49.19 41.60
C GLU A 225 3.23 49.59 42.02
N ASP A 226 3.41 50.10 43.23
CA ASP A 226 4.72 50.49 43.79
C ASP A 226 5.61 51.37 42.87
N GLY A 227 4.99 52.28 42.11
CA GLY A 227 5.69 53.16 41.17
C GLY A 227 6.05 52.51 39.83
N ILE A 228 5.54 51.31 39.55
CA ILE A 228 5.76 50.56 38.31
C ILE A 228 4.47 50.57 37.48
N SER A 229 4.54 51.17 36.29
CA SER A 229 3.44 51.16 35.32
C SER A 229 3.42 49.83 34.56
N ARG A 230 2.27 49.15 34.57
CA ARG A 230 2.05 47.88 33.87
C ARG A 230 1.24 48.10 32.60
N PHE A 231 1.68 47.49 31.50
CA PHE A 231 1.03 47.49 30.19
C PHE A 231 0.83 46.05 29.74
N GLU A 232 -0.24 45.81 28.99
CA GLU A 232 -0.57 44.48 28.48
C GLU A 232 -0.91 44.55 27.00
N TYR A 233 -0.35 43.64 26.23
CA TYR A 233 -0.71 43.36 24.86
C TYR A 233 -1.21 41.92 24.77
N ARG A 234 -2.29 41.72 24.01
CA ARG A 234 -2.91 40.42 23.79
C ARG A 234 -3.13 40.22 22.31
N LEU A 235 -2.45 39.23 21.75
CA LEU A 235 -2.68 38.73 20.40
C LEU A 235 -3.52 37.45 20.51
N PRO A 236 -4.80 37.45 20.12
CA PRO A 236 -5.68 36.30 20.34
C PRO A 236 -5.27 35.03 19.60
N ALA A 237 -4.64 35.15 18.43
CA ALA A 237 -4.20 34.04 17.61
C ALA A 237 -2.89 34.40 16.89
N ALA A 238 -1.80 33.74 17.28
CA ALA A 238 -0.51 33.87 16.63
C ALA A 238 -0.55 33.18 15.25
N LYS A 239 0.01 33.84 14.22
CA LYS A 239 0.05 33.31 12.85
C LYS A 239 1.46 33.26 12.29
N GLU A 240 2.24 34.31 12.55
CA GLU A 240 3.58 34.48 12.04
C GLU A 240 4.52 34.76 13.21
N SER A 241 5.76 34.31 13.10
CA SER A 241 6.81 34.67 14.04
C SER A 241 7.13 36.16 13.92
N PHE A 242 7.43 36.81 15.05
CA PHE A 242 7.79 38.22 15.07
C PHE A 242 8.77 38.53 16.19
N HIS A 243 9.66 39.48 15.93
CA HIS A 243 10.51 40.09 16.93
C HIS A 243 9.77 41.27 17.57
N TYR A 244 9.96 41.54 18.85
CA TYR A 244 9.29 42.65 19.52
C TYR A 244 10.12 43.31 20.62
N PHE A 245 9.87 44.60 20.82
CA PHE A 245 10.41 45.38 21.93
C PHE A 245 9.48 46.53 22.32
N ALA A 246 9.63 47.04 23.53
CA ALA A 246 8.88 48.15 24.07
C ALA A 246 9.68 49.45 24.02
N GLN A 247 8.99 50.57 23.75
CA GLN A 247 9.59 51.90 23.69
C GLN A 247 8.70 52.95 24.36
N THR A 248 9.32 53.82 25.15
CA THR A 248 8.69 55.04 25.68
C THR A 248 9.69 56.19 25.72
N GLY A 249 9.38 57.29 25.04
CA GLY A 249 10.29 58.42 24.88
C GLY A 249 11.65 58.00 24.31
N LYS A 250 12.73 58.23 25.07
CA LYS A 250 14.10 57.81 24.71
C LYS A 250 14.47 56.42 25.21
N ALA A 251 13.63 55.77 26.02
CA ALA A 251 13.91 54.46 26.61
C ALA A 251 13.38 53.34 25.71
N GLN A 252 14.20 52.33 25.45
CA GLN A 252 13.86 51.16 24.64
C GLN A 252 14.29 49.90 25.41
N SER A 253 13.42 48.90 25.47
CA SER A 253 13.70 47.61 26.13
C SER A 253 14.66 46.74 25.32
N ASP A 254 15.04 45.62 25.91
CA ASP A 254 15.61 44.48 25.18
C ASP A 254 14.57 43.93 24.17
N GLY A 255 15.06 43.34 23.09
CA GLY A 255 14.26 42.69 22.06
C GLY A 255 14.09 41.19 22.31
N TYR A 256 12.93 40.65 21.96
CA TYR A 256 12.56 39.26 22.18
C TYR A 256 11.79 38.68 21.00
N ASP A 257 11.78 37.36 20.87
CA ASP A 257 11.11 36.65 19.77
C ASP A 257 9.85 35.91 20.23
N VAL A 258 8.80 36.04 19.45
CA VAL A 258 7.67 35.10 19.42
C VAL A 258 7.88 34.18 18.22
N ARG A 259 8.15 32.90 18.47
CA ARG A 259 8.29 31.88 17.42
C ARG A 259 7.01 31.08 17.31
N VAL A 260 6.39 31.13 16.13
CA VAL A 260 5.15 30.42 15.84
C VAL A 260 5.48 29.19 15.01
N SER A 261 5.27 28.02 15.59
CA SER A 261 5.34 26.74 14.87
C SER A 261 3.98 26.41 14.25
N MET A 262 3.98 25.91 13.02
CA MET A 262 2.76 25.45 12.36
C MET A 262 2.17 24.24 13.10
N LEU A 263 0.85 24.06 13.00
CA LEU A 263 0.19 22.87 13.52
C LEU A 263 0.61 21.65 12.68
N PRO A 264 1.12 20.57 13.31
CA PRO A 264 1.48 19.35 12.60
C PRO A 264 0.28 18.76 11.86
N ARG A 265 0.40 18.70 10.54
CA ARG A 265 -0.50 17.98 9.63
C ARG A 265 0.32 17.02 8.81
N ILE A 266 -0.24 15.85 8.51
CA ILE A 266 0.45 14.87 7.65
C ILE A 266 0.04 15.15 6.20
N GLU A 267 1.01 15.49 5.38
CA GLU A 267 0.86 15.81 3.96
C GLU A 267 1.49 14.71 3.10
N GLU A 268 1.10 14.68 1.82
CA GLU A 268 1.60 13.72 0.81
C GLU A 268 1.48 12.25 1.24
N VAL A 269 0.34 11.89 1.84
CA VAL A 269 0.14 10.55 2.40
C VAL A 269 0.10 9.50 1.29
N LYS A 270 0.98 8.50 1.40
CA LYS A 270 0.99 7.29 0.58
C LYS A 270 0.50 6.12 1.40
N VAL A 271 -0.45 5.37 0.87
CA VAL A 271 -0.99 4.16 1.48
C VAL A 271 -0.37 2.96 0.77
N GLY A 272 0.39 2.15 1.51
CA GLY A 272 0.79 0.81 1.09
C GLY A 272 -0.17 -0.22 1.68
N VAL A 273 -0.61 -1.16 0.85
CA VAL A 273 -1.48 -2.28 1.24
C VAL A 273 -0.76 -3.58 0.89
N GLU A 274 -0.42 -4.34 1.92
CA GLU A 274 0.09 -5.71 1.78
C GLU A 274 -1.05 -6.67 2.13
N PHE A 275 -1.53 -7.41 1.13
CA PHE A 275 -2.61 -8.37 1.31
C PHE A 275 -2.15 -9.61 2.09
N PRO A 276 -3.06 -10.33 2.75
CA PRO A 276 -2.75 -11.59 3.39
C PRO A 276 -2.16 -12.61 2.39
N GLU A 277 -1.22 -13.42 2.87
CA GLU A 277 -0.48 -14.38 2.03
C GLU A 277 -1.40 -15.36 1.27
N TYR A 278 -2.51 -15.77 1.87
CA TYR A 278 -3.46 -16.73 1.27
C TYR A 278 -4.15 -16.18 0.01
N THR A 279 -4.21 -14.86 -0.16
CA THR A 279 -4.83 -14.22 -1.33
C THR A 279 -3.95 -14.31 -2.58
N GLY A 280 -2.63 -14.49 -2.40
CA GLY A 280 -1.65 -14.46 -3.48
C GLY A 280 -1.53 -13.11 -4.22
N LEU A 281 -2.18 -12.06 -3.72
CA LEU A 281 -2.18 -10.74 -4.36
C LEU A 281 -0.88 -9.97 -4.09
N PRO A 282 -0.34 -9.24 -5.09
CA PRO A 282 0.83 -8.39 -4.89
C PRO A 282 0.50 -7.17 -4.04
N ALA A 283 1.50 -6.62 -3.36
CA ALA A 283 1.34 -5.37 -2.61
C ALA A 283 1.00 -4.20 -3.53
N GLU A 284 0.12 -3.31 -3.05
CA GLU A 284 -0.36 -2.16 -3.80
C GLU A 284 -0.05 -0.83 -3.11
N GLN A 285 0.11 0.22 -3.92
CA GLN A 285 0.16 1.60 -3.43
C GLN A 285 -1.05 2.38 -3.91
N ARG A 286 -1.69 3.11 -3.00
CA ARG A 286 -2.91 3.88 -3.24
C ARG A 286 -2.81 5.28 -2.63
N SER A 287 -3.64 6.19 -3.13
CA SER A 287 -3.87 7.50 -2.53
C SER A 287 -4.87 7.38 -1.37
N LEU A 288 -4.81 8.31 -0.42
CA LEU A 288 -5.73 8.36 0.73
C LEU A 288 -7.05 9.09 0.43
N GLU A 289 -7.26 9.62 -0.78
CA GLU A 289 -8.40 10.51 -1.10
C GLU A 289 -9.76 10.00 -0.61
N ASP A 290 -10.06 8.71 -0.81
CA ASP A 290 -11.32 8.07 -0.39
C ASP A 290 -11.20 7.29 0.94
N GLY A 291 -10.04 7.37 1.60
CA GLY A 291 -9.70 6.58 2.79
C GLY A 291 -9.00 5.26 2.47
N VAL A 292 -9.13 4.29 3.39
CA VAL A 292 -8.50 2.96 3.26
C VAL A 292 -9.58 1.89 3.21
N SER A 293 -9.64 1.14 2.11
CA SER A 293 -10.46 -0.08 1.98
C SER A 293 -9.57 -1.26 1.64
N ALA A 294 -9.57 -2.30 2.48
CA ALA A 294 -8.77 -3.50 2.26
C ALA A 294 -9.36 -4.71 3.00
N LEU A 295 -8.96 -5.91 2.57
CA LEU A 295 -9.41 -7.19 3.13
C LEU A 295 -8.92 -7.34 4.59
N GLY A 296 -9.73 -7.99 5.43
CA GLY A 296 -9.31 -8.41 6.77
C GLY A 296 -7.99 -9.19 6.73
N GLY A 297 -7.08 -8.88 7.66
CA GLY A 297 -5.73 -9.44 7.70
C GLY A 297 -4.69 -8.64 6.92
N SER A 298 -5.09 -7.69 6.07
CA SER A 298 -4.14 -6.88 5.30
C SER A 298 -3.32 -5.97 6.21
N THR A 299 -2.04 -5.78 5.89
CA THR A 299 -1.17 -4.81 6.58
C THR A 299 -1.14 -3.50 5.80
N ILE A 300 -1.52 -2.42 6.47
CA ILE A 300 -1.57 -1.07 5.94
C ILE A 300 -0.38 -0.28 6.48
N SER A 301 0.37 0.34 5.56
CA SER A 301 1.43 1.30 5.88
C SER A 301 1.06 2.68 5.35
N LEU A 302 0.93 3.68 6.22
CA LEU A 302 0.68 5.07 5.84
C LEU A 302 1.95 5.88 6.05
N GLY A 303 2.53 6.39 4.98
CA GLY A 303 3.73 7.22 5.02
C GLY A 303 3.42 8.65 4.59
N GLY A 304 3.88 9.64 5.35
CA GLY A 304 3.74 11.06 4.99
C GLY A 304 4.74 11.96 5.70
N GLN A 305 4.67 13.26 5.42
CA GLN A 305 5.53 14.28 6.03
C GLN A 305 4.71 15.25 6.87
N THR A 306 5.31 15.80 7.93
CA THR A 306 4.69 16.80 8.79
C THR A 306 5.70 17.88 9.18
N SER A 307 5.21 18.99 9.73
CA SER A 307 6.03 20.08 10.24
C SER A 307 7.03 19.59 11.29
N PRO A 308 8.15 20.29 11.53
CA PRO A 308 9.10 19.91 12.57
C PRO A 308 8.48 20.05 13.98
N GLY A 309 9.14 19.49 14.98
CA GLY A 309 8.71 19.57 16.39
C GLY A 309 7.77 18.44 16.85
N VAL A 310 7.45 17.47 15.99
CA VAL A 310 6.69 16.27 16.37
C VAL A 310 7.61 15.27 17.07
N GLU A 311 7.22 14.85 18.27
CA GLU A 311 8.03 13.97 19.10
C GLU A 311 7.70 12.49 18.96
N ARG A 312 6.40 12.20 18.87
CA ARG A 312 5.80 10.87 18.80
C ARG A 312 4.38 11.00 18.24
N GLY A 313 3.79 9.88 17.85
CA GLY A 313 2.38 9.83 17.47
C GLY A 313 1.71 8.56 17.96
N ARG A 314 0.40 8.51 17.82
CA ARG A 314 -0.41 7.30 17.99
C ARG A 314 -1.52 7.30 16.96
N PHE A 315 -1.96 6.11 16.60
CA PHE A 315 -3.06 5.93 15.65
C PHE A 315 -4.27 5.43 16.41
N LEU A 316 -5.40 6.11 16.21
CA LEU A 316 -6.68 5.76 16.79
C LEU A 316 -7.61 5.31 15.67
N LEU A 317 -8.38 4.27 15.94
CA LEU A 317 -9.45 3.80 15.08
C LEU A 317 -10.72 3.74 15.91
N ASP A 318 -11.71 4.56 15.55
CA ASP A 318 -12.94 4.77 16.35
C ASP A 318 -12.67 5.05 17.85
N GLY A 319 -11.55 5.71 18.13
CA GLY A 319 -11.13 6.10 19.47
C GLY A 319 -10.30 5.06 20.23
N GLU A 320 -10.11 3.86 19.68
CA GLU A 320 -9.20 2.85 20.24
C GLU A 320 -7.81 2.96 19.62
N GLU A 321 -6.77 2.89 20.46
CA GLU A 321 -5.39 2.96 19.99
C GLU A 321 -4.97 1.64 19.34
N VAL A 322 -4.65 1.69 18.04
CA VAL A 322 -4.30 0.53 17.23
C VAL A 322 -3.05 0.78 16.39
N GLY A 323 -2.33 -0.28 16.06
CA GLY A 323 -1.14 -0.21 15.22
C GLY A 323 0.05 0.49 15.90
N THR A 324 0.99 0.95 15.10
CA THR A 324 2.21 1.62 15.56
C THR A 324 2.47 2.87 14.74
N VAL A 325 2.96 3.93 15.40
CA VAL A 325 3.37 5.16 14.73
C VAL A 325 4.83 5.43 15.05
N SER A 326 5.64 5.57 14.01
CA SER A 326 7.03 5.98 14.11
C SER A 326 7.21 7.38 13.53
N VAL A 327 8.04 8.19 14.19
CA VAL A 327 8.34 9.56 13.79
C VAL A 327 9.85 9.70 13.65
N GLU A 328 10.30 10.03 12.44
CA GLU A 328 11.69 10.38 12.16
C GLU A 328 11.80 11.91 12.11
N ARG A 329 12.48 12.51 13.09
CA ARG A 329 12.60 13.97 13.21
C ARG A 329 13.63 14.49 12.22
N GLY A 330 13.26 15.51 11.45
CA GLY A 330 14.17 16.28 10.60
C GLY A 330 14.15 17.77 10.93
N PRO A 331 15.15 18.52 10.44
CA PRO A 331 15.26 19.96 10.70
C PRO A 331 14.20 20.79 9.95
N GLU A 332 13.75 20.33 8.78
CA GLU A 332 12.74 21.03 7.96
C GLU A 332 11.37 20.34 7.98
N SER A 333 11.34 19.02 8.01
CA SER A 333 10.12 18.21 8.14
C SER A 333 10.40 16.95 8.96
N SER A 334 9.36 16.40 9.58
CA SER A 334 9.42 15.07 10.22
C SER A 334 8.66 14.06 9.36
N LYS A 335 9.18 12.85 9.21
CA LYS A 335 8.48 11.76 8.53
C LYS A 335 7.65 10.99 9.54
N VAL A 336 6.42 10.66 9.15
CA VAL A 336 5.51 9.85 9.95
C VAL A 336 5.19 8.58 9.17
N LEU A 337 5.37 7.43 9.82
CA LEU A 337 4.99 6.13 9.28
C LEU A 337 4.06 5.44 10.29
N VAL A 338 2.85 5.11 9.84
CA VAL A 338 1.85 4.36 10.60
C VAL A 338 1.75 2.96 10.01
N ASN A 339 1.85 1.93 10.84
CA ASN A 339 1.65 0.54 10.43
C ASN A 339 0.53 -0.10 11.24
N LEU A 340 -0.44 -0.71 10.55
CA LEU A 340 -1.57 -1.42 11.16
C LEU A 340 -1.90 -2.68 10.36
N THR A 341 -2.03 -3.82 11.04
CA THR A 341 -2.71 -4.99 10.49
C THR A 341 -4.21 -4.89 10.77
N LEU A 342 -5.03 -4.87 9.73
CA LEU A 342 -6.48 -4.79 9.83
C LEU A 342 -7.03 -6.12 10.34
N LYS A 343 -7.80 -6.08 11.42
CA LYS A 343 -8.66 -7.21 11.79
C LYS A 343 -10.04 -7.04 11.17
N PRO A 344 -10.83 -8.11 10.98
CA PRO A 344 -12.19 -8.02 10.43
C PRO A 344 -13.10 -6.97 11.10
N GLU A 345 -12.89 -6.72 12.40
CA GLU A 345 -13.62 -5.73 13.20
C GLU A 345 -13.10 -4.28 13.09
N ASN A 346 -11.94 -4.05 12.46
CA ASN A 346 -11.25 -2.75 12.44
C ASN A 346 -11.81 -1.75 11.39
N SER A 347 -13.13 -1.59 11.30
CA SER A 347 -13.76 -0.54 10.48
C SER A 347 -14.09 0.67 11.33
N GLY A 348 -13.94 1.88 10.78
CA GLY A 348 -14.22 3.11 11.53
C GLY A 348 -13.52 4.36 11.01
N LEU A 349 -13.46 5.39 11.84
CA LEU A 349 -12.70 6.62 11.60
C LEU A 349 -11.26 6.45 12.11
N GLY A 350 -10.30 6.47 11.20
CA GLY A 350 -8.87 6.53 11.50
C GLY A 350 -8.42 7.95 11.81
N GLN A 351 -7.68 8.13 12.91
CA GLN A 351 -7.11 9.42 13.33
C GLN A 351 -5.64 9.23 13.73
N VAL A 352 -4.73 9.99 13.12
CA VAL A 352 -3.34 10.03 13.54
C VAL A 352 -3.14 11.23 14.47
N MET A 353 -2.89 10.95 15.74
CA MET A 353 -2.61 11.95 16.76
C MET A 353 -1.10 12.14 16.90
N LEU A 354 -0.64 13.38 16.80
CA LEU A 354 0.76 13.77 16.86
C LEU A 354 1.02 14.58 18.14
N TYR A 355 2.06 14.20 18.88
CA TYR A 355 2.51 14.92 20.07
C TYR A 355 3.62 15.88 19.69
N HIS A 356 3.38 17.17 19.87
CA HIS A 356 4.36 18.23 19.64
C HIS A 356 5.26 18.42 20.87
N GLU A 357 6.50 18.85 20.68
CA GLU A 357 7.49 19.14 21.74
C GLU A 357 7.05 20.24 22.73
N LEU A 358 6.00 20.99 22.37
CA LEU A 358 5.36 21.99 23.24
C LEU A 358 4.30 21.37 24.17
N GLY A 359 4.25 20.04 24.26
CA GLY A 359 3.40 19.30 25.20
C GLY A 359 1.92 19.23 24.78
N ARG A 360 1.61 19.42 23.49
CA ARG A 360 0.24 19.32 22.97
C ARG A 360 0.07 18.14 22.03
N GLU A 361 -1.10 17.53 22.08
CA GLU A 361 -1.54 16.49 21.16
C GLU A 361 -2.48 17.10 20.12
N ILE A 362 -2.18 16.85 18.85
CA ILE A 362 -2.82 17.49 17.70
C ILE A 362 -3.20 16.40 16.70
N GLU A 363 -4.42 16.46 16.17
CA GLU A 363 -4.84 15.56 15.10
C GLU A 363 -4.17 15.98 13.79
N GLY A 364 -3.25 15.15 13.30
CA GLY A 364 -2.50 15.43 12.07
C GLY A 364 -3.18 14.92 10.82
N LEU A 365 -4.02 13.89 10.92
CA LEU A 365 -4.70 13.25 9.80
C LEU A 365 -5.97 12.53 10.27
N ARG A 366 -7.04 12.60 9.45
CA ARG A 366 -8.30 11.84 9.64
C ARG A 366 -8.74 11.22 8.32
N PHE A 367 -9.23 9.99 8.35
CA PHE A 367 -9.71 9.27 7.16
C PHE A 367 -10.59 8.08 7.54
N PRO A 368 -11.54 7.66 6.68
CA PRO A 368 -12.32 6.45 6.92
C PRO A 368 -11.48 5.19 6.64
N VAL A 369 -11.70 4.15 7.44
CA VAL A 369 -11.15 2.80 7.27
C VAL A 369 -12.31 1.83 7.12
N LYS A 370 -12.32 1.08 6.02
CA LYS A 370 -13.29 0.03 5.73
C LYS A 370 -12.55 -1.29 5.58
N VAL A 371 -12.97 -2.28 6.37
CA VAL A 371 -12.44 -3.64 6.24
C VAL A 371 -13.43 -4.46 5.44
N GLU A 372 -12.96 -5.00 4.32
CA GLU A 372 -13.71 -5.92 3.48
C GLU A 372 -13.55 -7.33 4.03
N LYS A 373 -14.65 -8.10 4.01
CA LYS A 373 -14.64 -9.49 4.41
C LYS A 373 -14.43 -10.35 3.19
N ASP A 374 -13.77 -11.47 3.42
CA ASP A 374 -13.66 -12.53 2.44
C ASP A 374 -15.05 -13.08 2.08
N ALA A 375 -15.25 -13.42 0.80
CA ALA A 375 -16.50 -13.98 0.34
C ALA A 375 -16.63 -15.44 0.81
N VAL A 376 -17.87 -15.90 0.99
CA VAL A 376 -18.11 -17.33 1.23
C VAL A 376 -18.16 -18.02 -0.14
N PRO A 377 -17.49 -19.18 -0.32
CA PRO A 377 -17.58 -19.93 -1.56
C PRO A 377 -19.04 -20.23 -1.91
N GLN A 378 -19.43 -19.98 -3.15
CA GLN A 378 -20.75 -20.35 -3.65
C GLN A 378 -20.64 -21.62 -4.46
N VAL A 379 -21.38 -22.66 -4.07
CA VAL A 379 -21.30 -23.98 -4.69
C VAL A 379 -22.62 -24.27 -5.38
N ALA A 380 -22.57 -24.59 -6.66
CA ALA A 380 -23.73 -25.03 -7.44
C ALA A 380 -23.51 -26.46 -7.92
N LEU A 381 -24.54 -27.30 -7.77
CA LEU A 381 -24.55 -28.66 -8.30
C LEU A 381 -25.07 -28.61 -9.75
N LEU A 382 -24.25 -29.06 -10.69
CA LEU A 382 -24.56 -29.08 -12.12
C LEU A 382 -25.22 -30.41 -12.53
N ALA A 383 -24.71 -31.52 -12.01
CA ALA A 383 -25.29 -32.85 -12.19
C ALA A 383 -25.25 -33.62 -10.86
N PRO A 384 -26.29 -34.40 -10.53
CA PRO A 384 -27.56 -34.54 -11.26
C PRO A 384 -28.41 -33.26 -11.18
N THR A 385 -29.16 -32.96 -12.25
CA THR A 385 -30.02 -31.76 -12.31
C THR A 385 -31.28 -31.87 -11.45
N GLN A 386 -31.67 -33.09 -11.07
CA GLN A 386 -32.87 -33.36 -10.28
C GLN A 386 -32.56 -33.28 -8.77
N PRO A 387 -33.38 -32.60 -7.96
CA PRO A 387 -33.16 -32.49 -6.51
C PRO A 387 -33.50 -33.79 -5.75
N GLU A 388 -34.32 -34.67 -6.35
CA GLU A 388 -34.67 -35.97 -5.78
C GLU A 388 -34.50 -37.07 -6.82
N LEU A 389 -33.80 -38.14 -6.44
CA LEU A 389 -33.58 -39.34 -7.25
C LEU A 389 -34.08 -40.57 -6.51
N ARG A 390 -34.50 -41.60 -7.25
CA ARG A 390 -34.78 -42.93 -6.72
C ARG A 390 -33.78 -43.90 -7.30
N LEU A 391 -32.83 -44.42 -6.54
CA LEU A 391 -31.73 -45.24 -7.09
C LEU A 391 -31.66 -46.61 -6.42
N ARG A 392 -31.08 -47.58 -7.13
CA ARG A 392 -30.77 -48.90 -6.57
C ARG A 392 -29.58 -48.79 -5.60
N PRO A 393 -29.48 -49.68 -4.60
CA PRO A 393 -28.43 -49.60 -3.58
C PRO A 393 -27.01 -49.79 -4.14
N ASP A 394 -26.84 -50.34 -5.33
CA ASP A 394 -25.57 -50.62 -6.00
C ASP A 394 -25.14 -49.53 -7.00
N GLU A 395 -25.96 -48.49 -7.21
CA GLU A 395 -25.68 -47.41 -8.15
C GLU A 395 -24.55 -46.47 -7.69
N GLN A 396 -24.02 -45.70 -8.64
CA GLN A 396 -23.09 -44.60 -8.39
C GLN A 396 -23.72 -43.28 -8.80
N VAL A 397 -23.52 -42.25 -7.98
CA VAL A 397 -23.96 -40.89 -8.27
C VAL A 397 -22.74 -40.06 -8.63
N LEU A 398 -22.69 -39.53 -9.85
CA LEU A 398 -21.70 -38.54 -10.26
C LEU A 398 -22.22 -37.15 -9.86
N LEU A 399 -21.48 -36.47 -9.00
CA LEU A 399 -21.73 -35.10 -8.59
C LEU A 399 -20.80 -34.18 -9.38
N GLU A 400 -21.34 -33.49 -10.36
CA GLU A 400 -20.63 -32.40 -11.05
C GLU A 400 -21.01 -31.08 -10.39
N TYR A 401 -20.03 -30.26 -10.06
CA TYR A 401 -20.28 -29.02 -9.36
C TYR A 401 -19.34 -27.91 -9.82
N GLU A 402 -19.81 -26.69 -9.65
CA GLU A 402 -19.01 -25.48 -9.81
C GLU A 402 -18.93 -24.70 -8.50
N VAL A 403 -17.81 -24.00 -8.34
CA VAL A 403 -17.53 -23.15 -7.18
C VAL A 403 -17.13 -21.78 -7.67
N LEU A 404 -17.82 -20.74 -7.21
CA LEU A 404 -17.39 -19.36 -7.32
C LEU A 404 -16.70 -18.98 -6.01
N GLU A 405 -15.44 -18.58 -6.13
CA GLU A 405 -14.56 -18.23 -5.01
C GLU A 405 -13.56 -17.17 -5.49
N ASP A 406 -13.09 -16.25 -4.67
CA ASP A 406 -12.21 -15.16 -5.13
C ASP A 406 -10.71 -15.52 -5.05
N PHE A 407 -10.28 -16.22 -4.00
CA PHE A 407 -8.86 -16.46 -3.74
C PHE A 407 -8.42 -17.91 -3.97
N GLY A 408 -9.05 -18.87 -3.29
CA GLY A 408 -8.62 -20.26 -3.41
C GLY A 408 -9.33 -21.25 -2.50
N LEU A 409 -9.26 -22.52 -2.89
CA LEU A 409 -9.89 -23.62 -2.18
C LEU A 409 -8.87 -24.37 -1.33
N LYS A 410 -9.29 -24.79 -0.13
CA LYS A 410 -8.49 -25.63 0.77
C LYS A 410 -8.90 -27.09 0.71
N ALA A 411 -10.21 -27.36 0.67
CA ALA A 411 -10.74 -28.73 0.65
C ALA A 411 -12.14 -28.76 0.04
N VAL A 412 -12.45 -29.90 -0.56
CA VAL A 412 -13.80 -30.26 -1.03
C VAL A 412 -14.18 -31.59 -0.40
N ALA A 413 -15.44 -31.70 0.00
CA ALA A 413 -16.01 -32.90 0.58
C ALA A 413 -17.49 -33.03 0.21
N VAL A 414 -18.04 -34.22 0.38
CA VAL A 414 -19.48 -34.47 0.26
C VAL A 414 -20.06 -34.73 1.64
N ASP A 415 -20.86 -33.79 2.13
CA ASP A 415 -21.63 -33.96 3.36
C ASP A 415 -22.75 -34.96 3.12
N LEU A 416 -22.96 -35.86 4.09
CA LEU A 416 -23.94 -36.93 4.00
C LEU A 416 -24.90 -36.93 5.18
N LEU A 417 -26.19 -37.06 4.86
CA LEU A 417 -27.25 -37.40 5.81
C LEU A 417 -27.80 -38.78 5.43
N ILE A 418 -27.63 -39.76 6.31
CA ILE A 418 -28.12 -41.12 6.11
C ILE A 418 -29.35 -41.32 7.00
N ASN A 419 -30.51 -41.57 6.40
CA ASN A 419 -31.79 -41.71 7.11
C ASN A 419 -32.05 -40.55 8.11
N GLY A 420 -31.64 -39.34 7.73
CA GLY A 420 -31.77 -38.12 8.56
C GLY A 420 -30.70 -37.92 9.65
N SER A 421 -29.68 -38.79 9.73
CA SER A 421 -28.55 -38.65 10.65
C SER A 421 -27.29 -38.19 9.92
N GLU A 422 -26.61 -37.17 10.43
CA GLU A 422 -25.31 -36.73 9.90
C GLU A 422 -24.25 -37.82 10.11
N VAL A 423 -23.47 -38.09 9.07
CA VAL A 423 -22.34 -39.02 9.11
C VAL A 423 -21.07 -38.32 8.64
N PRO A 424 -19.87 -38.87 8.89
CA PRO A 424 -18.63 -38.26 8.43
C PRO A 424 -18.67 -38.02 6.91
N PRO A 425 -18.25 -36.83 6.43
CA PRO A 425 -18.28 -36.50 5.02
C PRO A 425 -17.31 -37.38 4.23
N LEU A 426 -17.61 -37.57 2.95
CA LEU A 426 -16.69 -38.23 2.03
C LEU A 426 -15.67 -37.21 1.51
N PRO A 427 -14.37 -37.54 1.46
CA PRO A 427 -13.41 -36.69 0.78
C PRO A 427 -13.77 -36.64 -0.71
N ALA A 428 -13.68 -35.46 -1.32
CA ALA A 428 -13.88 -35.28 -2.75
C ALA A 428 -12.56 -34.88 -3.44
N ALA A 429 -12.48 -35.13 -4.75
CA ALA A 429 -11.38 -34.66 -5.57
C ALA A 429 -11.25 -33.13 -5.51
N ALA A 430 -10.01 -32.63 -5.65
CA ALA A 430 -9.77 -31.20 -5.69
C ALA A 430 -10.41 -30.60 -6.96
N ALA A 431 -11.20 -29.55 -6.80
CA ALA A 431 -11.76 -28.82 -7.93
C ALA A 431 -10.64 -28.11 -8.70
N SER A 432 -10.72 -28.13 -10.03
CA SER A 432 -9.77 -27.49 -10.92
C SER A 432 -10.23 -26.07 -11.27
N LYS A 433 -9.31 -25.11 -11.27
CA LYS A 433 -9.62 -23.71 -11.62
C LYS A 433 -9.80 -23.60 -13.13
N ASP A 434 -10.91 -23.00 -13.58
CA ASP A 434 -11.16 -22.69 -14.98
C ASP A 434 -10.23 -21.54 -15.44
N PRO A 435 -9.29 -21.78 -16.38
CA PRO A 435 -8.34 -20.77 -16.82
C PRO A 435 -8.96 -19.73 -17.78
N LEU A 436 -10.14 -20.01 -18.34
CA LEU A 436 -10.81 -19.17 -19.33
C LEU A 436 -11.86 -18.24 -18.70
N SER A 437 -12.27 -18.49 -17.45
CA SER A 437 -13.25 -17.67 -16.76
C SER A 437 -12.64 -16.35 -16.27
N ALA A 438 -13.32 -15.24 -16.55
CA ALA A 438 -12.93 -13.91 -16.05
C ALA A 438 -13.11 -13.77 -14.53
N ASN A 439 -14.07 -14.51 -13.97
CA ASN A 439 -14.23 -14.66 -12.53
C ASN A 439 -13.55 -15.96 -12.09
N PRO A 440 -12.85 -15.96 -10.95
CA PRO A 440 -12.31 -17.19 -10.39
C PRO A 440 -13.44 -18.20 -10.16
N LEU A 441 -13.43 -19.26 -10.98
CA LEU A 441 -14.42 -20.34 -11.05
C LEU A 441 -13.64 -21.67 -10.99
N TRP A 442 -14.16 -22.62 -10.23
CA TRP A 442 -13.60 -23.97 -10.15
C TRP A 442 -14.68 -24.97 -10.52
N ARG A 443 -14.27 -26.05 -11.19
CA ARG A 443 -15.14 -27.19 -11.50
C ARG A 443 -14.54 -28.47 -10.93
N GLY A 444 -15.40 -29.33 -10.40
CA GLY A 444 -15.02 -30.63 -9.89
C GLY A 444 -16.10 -31.65 -10.13
N GLU A 445 -15.69 -32.91 -10.04
CA GLU A 445 -16.53 -34.07 -10.23
C GLU A 445 -16.21 -35.07 -9.12
N GLU A 446 -17.24 -35.64 -8.49
CA GLU A 446 -17.08 -36.63 -7.43
C GLU A 446 -18.04 -37.80 -7.62
N LYS A 447 -17.54 -39.04 -7.50
CA LYS A 447 -18.36 -40.26 -7.68
C LYS A 447 -18.67 -40.88 -6.33
N VAL A 448 -19.94 -40.81 -5.92
CA VAL A 448 -20.43 -41.39 -4.68
C VAL A 448 -21.03 -42.78 -4.94
N SER A 449 -20.40 -43.83 -4.44
CA SER A 449 -20.94 -45.20 -4.53
C SER A 449 -21.98 -45.47 -3.45
N LEU A 450 -23.24 -45.70 -3.85
CA LEU A 450 -24.30 -46.13 -2.93
C LEU A 450 -24.03 -47.54 -2.41
N GLY A 451 -23.38 -48.39 -3.22
CA GLY A 451 -23.00 -49.76 -2.84
C GLY A 451 -22.10 -49.76 -1.59
N ALA A 452 -21.04 -48.96 -1.62
CA ALA A 452 -20.14 -48.81 -0.48
C ALA A 452 -20.84 -48.22 0.77
N LEU A 453 -21.79 -47.29 0.57
CA LEU A 453 -22.61 -46.76 1.67
C LEU A 453 -23.56 -47.83 2.24
N SER A 454 -24.11 -48.69 1.40
CA SER A 454 -25.02 -49.78 1.81
C SER A 454 -24.31 -50.90 2.58
N GLU A 455 -23.01 -51.13 2.30
CA GLU A 455 -22.17 -52.05 3.07
C GLU A 455 -21.81 -51.48 4.46
N LYS A 456 -21.63 -50.15 4.53
CA LYS A 456 -21.21 -49.45 5.75
C LYS A 456 -22.37 -49.14 6.70
N TYR A 457 -23.55 -48.82 6.15
CA TYR A 457 -24.73 -48.41 6.91
C TYR A 457 -25.89 -49.38 6.66
N GLU A 458 -26.29 -50.12 7.68
CA GLU A 458 -27.44 -51.05 7.59
C GLU A 458 -28.75 -50.29 7.37
N ASN A 459 -29.63 -50.83 6.51
CA ASN A 459 -30.95 -50.27 6.17
C ASN A 459 -30.90 -48.86 5.56
N LEU A 460 -30.11 -48.69 4.51
CA LEU A 460 -30.06 -47.47 3.70
C LEU A 460 -31.41 -47.24 2.99
N GLU A 461 -32.24 -46.29 3.46
CA GLU A 461 -33.53 -45.92 2.84
C GLU A 461 -33.44 -44.58 2.11
N GLU A 462 -32.75 -43.61 2.71
CA GLU A 462 -32.54 -42.27 2.16
C GLU A 462 -31.11 -41.80 2.41
N VAL A 463 -30.48 -41.27 1.37
CA VAL A 463 -29.18 -40.60 1.43
C VAL A 463 -29.38 -39.18 0.93
N ARG A 464 -29.01 -38.18 1.72
CA ARG A 464 -28.86 -36.81 1.20
C ARG A 464 -27.40 -36.47 1.09
N MET A 465 -27.02 -35.86 -0.02
CA MET A 465 -25.66 -35.45 -0.30
C MET A 465 -25.62 -33.98 -0.72
N ALA A 466 -24.63 -33.27 -0.21
CA ALA A 466 -24.34 -31.90 -0.63
C ALA A 466 -22.83 -31.73 -0.74
N VAL A 467 -22.38 -31.06 -1.80
CA VAL A 467 -20.97 -30.72 -1.97
C VAL A 467 -20.66 -29.56 -1.03
N VAL A 468 -19.65 -29.73 -0.20
CA VAL A 468 -19.15 -28.73 0.74
C VAL A 468 -17.73 -28.36 0.37
N VAL A 469 -17.50 -27.06 0.28
CA VAL A 469 -16.22 -26.50 -0.12
C VAL A 469 -15.77 -25.53 0.96
N THR A 470 -14.50 -25.65 1.36
CA THR A 470 -13.86 -24.71 2.28
C THR A 470 -12.82 -23.89 1.54
N ASP A 471 -12.85 -22.58 1.74
CA ASP A 471 -11.82 -21.68 1.21
C ASP A 471 -10.47 -21.86 1.93
N ASN A 472 -9.48 -21.08 1.48
CA ASN A 472 -8.16 -21.01 2.09
C ASN A 472 -8.01 -19.89 3.15
N LEU A 473 -9.11 -19.29 3.62
CA LEU A 473 -9.08 -18.26 4.68
C LEU A 473 -8.60 -18.89 6.00
N PRO A 474 -7.56 -18.33 6.65
CA PRO A 474 -7.04 -18.89 7.90
C PRO A 474 -7.96 -18.63 9.10
N GLU A 475 -7.89 -19.53 10.10
CA GLU A 475 -8.64 -19.43 11.36
C GLU A 475 -8.39 -18.13 12.13
N SER A 476 -7.18 -17.56 12.01
CA SER A 476 -6.82 -16.29 12.65
C SER A 476 -7.64 -15.09 12.16
N LEU A 477 -8.25 -15.20 10.97
CA LEU A 477 -9.09 -14.17 10.35
C LEU A 477 -10.58 -14.53 10.39
N GLY A 478 -10.95 -15.61 11.07
CA GLY A 478 -12.33 -16.08 11.19
C GLY A 478 -12.75 -17.12 10.17
N GLY A 479 -11.82 -17.65 9.37
CA GLY A 479 -12.07 -18.74 8.42
C GLY A 479 -11.84 -20.14 8.99
N PRO A 480 -11.81 -21.17 8.13
CA PRO A 480 -12.18 -21.10 6.71
C PRO A 480 -13.68 -20.80 6.54
N ASN A 481 -14.05 -20.07 5.49
CA ASN A 481 -15.46 -20.00 5.10
C ASN A 481 -15.88 -21.32 4.44
N VAL A 482 -17.16 -21.63 4.57
CA VAL A 482 -17.74 -22.89 4.10
C VAL A 482 -18.92 -22.59 3.18
N GLY A 483 -18.76 -22.99 1.92
CA GLY A 483 -19.83 -23.04 0.92
C GLY A 483 -20.46 -24.43 0.87
N ARG A 484 -21.76 -24.50 0.63
CA ARG A 484 -22.49 -25.77 0.45
C ARG A 484 -23.45 -25.66 -0.73
N SER A 485 -23.55 -26.72 -1.52
CA SER A 485 -24.55 -26.85 -2.57
C SER A 485 -25.96 -27.09 -2.01
N GLU A 486 -26.95 -27.07 -2.90
CA GLU A 486 -28.26 -27.65 -2.59
C GLU A 486 -28.13 -29.15 -2.24
N TRP A 487 -29.07 -29.64 -1.43
CA TRP A 487 -29.12 -31.06 -1.06
C TRP A 487 -29.75 -31.88 -2.17
N LEU A 488 -28.99 -32.86 -2.68
CA LEU A 488 -29.53 -33.94 -3.49
C LEU A 488 -30.09 -35.04 -2.58
N VAL A 489 -31.36 -35.41 -2.78
CA VAL A 489 -32.03 -36.48 -2.03
C VAL A 489 -32.08 -37.75 -2.86
N VAL A 490 -31.45 -38.82 -2.40
CA VAL A 490 -31.47 -40.13 -3.04
C VAL A 490 -32.27 -41.12 -2.18
N LYS A 491 -33.41 -41.57 -2.70
CA LYS A 491 -34.23 -42.62 -2.08
C LYS A 491 -33.83 -43.98 -2.63
N ILE A 492 -33.54 -44.93 -1.76
CA ILE A 492 -33.07 -46.26 -2.15
C ILE A 492 -34.26 -47.16 -2.48
N ASP A 493 -34.34 -47.63 -3.73
CA ASP A 493 -35.35 -48.57 -4.21
C ASP A 493 -34.69 -49.61 -5.13
N ARG A 494 -34.80 -50.89 -4.77
CA ARG A 494 -34.20 -52.01 -5.52
C ARG A 494 -34.79 -52.18 -6.92
N ASN A 495 -36.00 -51.65 -7.16
CA ASN A 495 -36.68 -51.73 -8.45
C ASN A 495 -36.63 -50.40 -9.21
N ALA A 496 -35.83 -49.43 -8.74
CA ALA A 496 -35.65 -48.17 -9.45
C ALA A 496 -34.99 -48.39 -10.83
N ASP A 497 -35.31 -47.50 -11.76
CA ASP A 497 -34.57 -47.36 -13.01
C ASP A 497 -33.15 -46.83 -12.73
N SER A 498 -32.20 -47.08 -13.63
CA SER A 498 -30.84 -46.51 -13.50
C SER A 498 -30.83 -44.98 -13.55
N LEU A 499 -29.79 -44.36 -12.98
CA LEU A 499 -29.62 -42.90 -12.98
C LEU A 499 -29.68 -42.33 -14.39
N ALA A 500 -28.92 -42.91 -15.32
CA ALA A 500 -28.90 -42.50 -16.73
C ALA A 500 -30.29 -42.52 -17.38
N ARG A 501 -31.13 -43.52 -17.07
CA ARG A 501 -32.50 -43.59 -17.61
C ARG A 501 -33.41 -42.53 -17.01
N GLN A 502 -33.23 -42.20 -15.73
CA GLN A 502 -33.99 -41.12 -15.08
C GLN A 502 -33.56 -39.73 -15.60
N GLU A 503 -32.27 -39.51 -15.83
CA GLU A 503 -31.76 -38.26 -16.39
C GLU A 503 -32.19 -38.06 -17.84
N ILE A 504 -32.09 -39.10 -18.68
CA ILE A 504 -32.62 -39.06 -20.05
C ILE A 504 -34.11 -38.72 -20.00
N ARG A 505 -34.92 -39.40 -19.19
CA ARG A 505 -36.36 -39.08 -19.07
C ARG A 505 -36.63 -37.65 -18.63
N ALA A 506 -35.89 -37.18 -17.62
CA ALA A 506 -36.10 -35.83 -17.11
C ALA A 506 -35.74 -34.76 -18.15
N GLN A 507 -34.59 -34.91 -18.83
CA GLN A 507 -34.20 -34.01 -19.91
C GLN A 507 -35.20 -34.02 -21.06
N GLN A 508 -35.65 -35.21 -21.50
CA GLN A 508 -36.63 -35.32 -22.59
C GLN A 508 -38.00 -34.76 -22.19
N SER A 509 -38.42 -34.96 -20.93
CA SER A 509 -39.66 -34.39 -20.42
C SER A 509 -39.60 -32.87 -20.33
N ASP A 510 -38.47 -32.29 -19.89
CA ASP A 510 -38.26 -30.84 -19.82
C ASP A 510 -38.30 -30.19 -21.22
N VAL A 511 -37.60 -30.78 -22.19
CA VAL A 511 -37.64 -30.36 -23.59
C VAL A 511 -39.08 -30.40 -24.12
N ARG A 512 -39.78 -31.52 -23.90
CA ARG A 512 -41.18 -31.67 -24.36
C ARG A 512 -42.12 -30.67 -23.70
N GLU A 513 -42.00 -30.46 -22.39
CA GLU A 513 -42.84 -29.54 -21.63
C GLU A 513 -42.63 -28.10 -22.10
N THR A 514 -41.38 -27.70 -22.34
CA THR A 514 -41.04 -26.38 -22.90
C THR A 514 -41.62 -26.20 -24.30
N ILE A 515 -41.51 -27.22 -25.17
CA ILE A 515 -42.10 -27.19 -26.52
C ILE A 515 -43.64 -27.15 -26.46
N ASP A 516 -44.27 -27.92 -25.57
CA ASP A 516 -45.73 -27.93 -25.41
C ASP A 516 -46.25 -26.58 -24.87
N GLU A 517 -45.49 -25.92 -23.99
CA GLU A 517 -45.76 -24.57 -23.52
C GLU A 517 -45.68 -23.56 -24.67
N ALA A 518 -44.59 -23.57 -25.44
CA ALA A 518 -44.42 -22.71 -26.61
C ALA A 518 -45.53 -22.93 -27.66
N ILE A 519 -45.88 -24.18 -27.97
CA ILE A 519 -47.03 -24.51 -28.84
C ILE A 519 -48.33 -23.92 -28.29
N ARG A 520 -48.54 -23.98 -26.97
CA ARG A 520 -49.75 -23.44 -26.33
C ARG A 520 -49.78 -21.92 -26.50
N GLU A 521 -48.70 -21.22 -26.17
CA GLU A 521 -48.64 -19.76 -26.26
C GLU A 521 -48.80 -19.26 -27.69
N THR A 522 -48.08 -19.86 -28.66
CA THR A 522 -48.20 -19.53 -30.09
C THR A 522 -49.61 -19.83 -30.61
N ARG A 523 -50.24 -20.94 -30.20
CA ARG A 523 -51.63 -21.24 -30.59
C ARG A 523 -52.62 -20.25 -30.02
N GLU A 524 -52.49 -19.85 -28.75
CA GLU A 524 -53.37 -18.84 -28.19
C GLU A 524 -53.17 -17.46 -28.86
N ALA A 525 -51.94 -17.11 -29.24
CA ALA A 525 -51.67 -15.90 -30.02
C ALA A 525 -52.36 -15.96 -31.39
N LYS A 526 -52.22 -17.08 -32.11
CA LYS A 526 -52.91 -17.34 -33.39
C LYS A 526 -54.43 -17.25 -33.27
N ASP A 527 -55.03 -17.84 -32.23
CA ASP A 527 -56.47 -17.81 -32.02
C ASP A 527 -56.97 -16.38 -31.75
N ARG A 528 -56.19 -15.56 -31.00
CA ARG A 528 -56.47 -14.14 -30.79
C ARG A 528 -56.37 -13.35 -32.09
N MET A 529 -55.37 -13.62 -32.94
CA MET A 529 -55.25 -13.02 -34.27
C MET A 529 -56.48 -13.36 -35.14
N GLU A 530 -56.87 -14.64 -35.20
CA GLU A 530 -58.02 -15.11 -35.99
C GLU A 530 -59.34 -14.49 -35.52
N TRP A 531 -59.57 -14.39 -34.20
CA TRP A 531 -60.77 -13.74 -33.66
C TRP A 531 -60.89 -12.28 -34.15
N HIS A 532 -59.78 -11.57 -34.25
CA HIS A 532 -59.75 -10.15 -34.60
C HIS A 532 -59.50 -9.86 -36.08
N LYS A 533 -59.46 -10.89 -36.94
CA LYS A 533 -59.28 -10.78 -38.40
C LYS A 533 -60.28 -9.86 -39.12
N GLU A 534 -61.54 -9.83 -38.68
CA GLU A 534 -62.54 -8.92 -39.24
C GLU A 534 -62.50 -7.51 -38.62
N ASN A 535 -61.84 -7.36 -37.46
CA ASN A 535 -61.71 -6.06 -36.79
C ASN A 535 -60.59 -5.21 -37.39
N VAL A 536 -59.51 -5.82 -37.89
CA VAL A 536 -58.43 -5.10 -38.59
C VAL A 536 -58.86 -4.50 -39.93
N LYS A 537 -59.94 -5.01 -40.54
CA LYS A 537 -60.52 -4.48 -41.79
C LYS A 537 -61.37 -3.21 -41.61
N LYS A 538 -61.55 -2.75 -40.37
CA LYS A 538 -62.29 -1.51 -40.07
C LYS A 538 -61.37 -0.29 -40.17
N GLU A 539 -61.94 0.86 -40.50
CA GLU A 539 -61.23 2.15 -40.63
C GLU A 539 -60.45 2.50 -39.34
N GLU A 540 -61.05 2.27 -38.17
CA GLU A 540 -60.40 2.36 -36.86
C GLU A 540 -60.42 1.00 -36.15
N LEU A 541 -59.29 0.64 -35.54
CA LEU A 541 -59.13 -0.56 -34.72
C LEU A 541 -59.91 -0.40 -33.40
N PRO A 542 -60.82 -1.32 -33.04
CA PRO A 542 -61.45 -1.30 -31.73
C PRO A 542 -60.44 -1.50 -30.60
N GLU A 543 -60.59 -0.78 -29.49
CA GLU A 543 -59.71 -0.86 -28.30
C GLU A 543 -59.55 -2.32 -27.79
N GLN A 544 -60.61 -3.12 -27.85
CA GLN A 544 -60.56 -4.55 -27.49
C GLN A 544 -59.70 -5.38 -28.45
N ALA A 545 -59.68 -5.05 -29.74
CA ALA A 545 -58.84 -5.73 -30.73
C ALA A 545 -57.38 -5.36 -30.53
N GLU A 546 -57.08 -4.07 -30.32
CA GLU A 546 -55.72 -3.61 -30.04
C GLU A 546 -55.15 -4.29 -28.78
N LYS A 547 -55.95 -4.40 -27.71
CA LYS A 547 -55.55 -5.12 -26.49
C LYS A 547 -55.25 -6.60 -26.75
N HIS A 548 -56.13 -7.34 -27.44
CA HIS A 548 -55.92 -8.77 -27.66
C HIS A 548 -54.77 -9.05 -28.65
N LEU A 549 -54.50 -8.15 -29.60
CA LEU A 549 -53.33 -8.24 -30.47
C LEU A 549 -52.03 -7.96 -29.69
N ALA A 550 -52.05 -7.03 -28.73
CA ALA A 550 -50.92 -6.83 -27.82
C ALA A 550 -50.67 -8.06 -26.92
N GLU A 551 -51.73 -8.67 -26.37
CA GLU A 551 -51.62 -9.93 -25.60
C GLU A 551 -51.08 -11.08 -26.49
N ALA A 552 -51.44 -11.13 -27.77
CA ALA A 552 -50.89 -12.09 -28.72
C ALA A 552 -49.39 -11.87 -28.99
N ARG A 553 -48.93 -10.62 -29.09
CA ARG A 553 -47.50 -10.29 -29.23
C ARG A 553 -46.69 -10.73 -28.00
N GLU A 554 -47.21 -10.47 -26.81
CA GLU A 554 -46.58 -10.90 -25.55
C GLU A 554 -46.43 -12.42 -25.50
N LYS A 555 -47.47 -13.16 -25.91
CA LYS A 555 -47.44 -14.61 -26.01
C LYS A 555 -46.40 -15.13 -27.02
N LEU A 556 -46.28 -14.49 -28.18
CA LEU A 556 -45.25 -14.84 -29.17
C LEU A 556 -43.84 -14.51 -28.66
N ALA A 557 -43.68 -13.39 -27.93
CA ALA A 557 -42.39 -13.02 -27.35
C ALA A 557 -41.90 -14.02 -26.29
N ASN A 558 -42.79 -14.44 -25.38
CA ASN A 558 -42.48 -15.45 -24.37
C ASN A 558 -42.15 -16.81 -25.01
N ALA A 559 -42.93 -17.23 -26.02
CA ALA A 559 -42.65 -18.46 -26.75
C ALA A 559 -41.30 -18.41 -27.46
N GLN A 560 -40.94 -17.28 -28.08
CA GLN A 560 -39.62 -17.09 -28.69
C GLN A 560 -38.49 -17.23 -27.65
N GLU A 561 -38.58 -16.51 -26.52
CA GLU A 561 -37.57 -16.54 -25.44
C GLU A 561 -37.36 -17.97 -24.90
N GLN A 562 -38.46 -18.68 -24.61
CA GLN A 562 -38.41 -20.08 -24.15
C GLN A 562 -37.73 -21.01 -25.15
N LEU A 563 -37.97 -20.82 -26.46
CA LEU A 563 -37.37 -21.65 -27.51
C LEU A 563 -35.88 -21.32 -27.72
N GLU A 564 -35.48 -20.05 -27.63
CA GLU A 564 -34.07 -19.65 -27.70
C GLU A 564 -33.27 -20.20 -26.50
N GLU A 565 -33.78 -20.06 -25.28
CA GLU A 565 -33.18 -20.65 -24.08
C GLU A 565 -33.12 -22.18 -24.16
N LEU A 566 -34.17 -22.81 -24.70
CA LEU A 566 -34.20 -24.25 -24.91
C LEU A 566 -33.12 -24.69 -25.91
N ALA A 567 -32.98 -23.98 -27.03
CA ALA A 567 -31.98 -24.29 -28.05
C ALA A 567 -30.55 -24.20 -27.48
N GLU A 568 -30.23 -23.17 -26.68
CA GLU A 568 -28.93 -23.06 -26.01
C GLU A 568 -28.69 -24.20 -25.02
N ARG A 569 -29.69 -24.57 -24.21
CA ARG A 569 -29.58 -25.72 -23.30
C ARG A 569 -29.38 -27.05 -24.04
N MET A 570 -29.99 -27.20 -25.21
CA MET A 570 -29.88 -28.42 -26.02
C MET A 570 -28.50 -28.57 -26.68
N GLU A 571 -27.78 -27.48 -26.96
CA GLU A 571 -26.52 -27.47 -27.72
C GLU A 571 -25.43 -28.36 -27.11
N ASN A 572 -25.42 -28.52 -25.79
CA ASN A 572 -24.46 -29.35 -25.05
C ASN A 572 -25.07 -30.64 -24.48
N GLY A 573 -26.28 -31.02 -24.93
CA GLY A 573 -27.03 -32.17 -24.40
C GLY A 573 -27.16 -33.33 -25.37
N VAL A 574 -27.87 -34.38 -24.94
CA VAL A 574 -28.17 -35.59 -25.76
C VAL A 574 -29.00 -35.26 -27.01
N GLN A 575 -29.67 -34.10 -27.01
CA GLN A 575 -30.50 -33.60 -28.12
C GLN A 575 -29.84 -32.48 -28.94
N ALA A 576 -28.51 -32.31 -28.86
CA ALA A 576 -27.78 -31.26 -29.58
C ALA A 576 -28.07 -31.23 -31.09
N ALA A 577 -28.32 -32.39 -31.70
CA ALA A 577 -28.66 -32.52 -33.12
C ALA A 577 -29.95 -31.77 -33.51
N ARG A 578 -30.85 -31.47 -32.56
CA ARG A 578 -32.12 -30.77 -32.78
C ARG A 578 -32.17 -29.35 -32.26
N ALA A 579 -31.07 -28.86 -31.66
CA ALA A 579 -31.01 -27.48 -31.15
C ALA A 579 -31.28 -26.46 -32.28
N GLU A 580 -30.76 -26.74 -33.48
CA GLU A 580 -30.97 -25.89 -34.65
C GLU A 580 -32.43 -25.90 -35.13
N ASP A 581 -33.11 -27.05 -35.10
CA ASP A 581 -34.52 -27.15 -35.48
C ASP A 581 -35.40 -26.29 -34.55
N VAL A 582 -35.09 -26.28 -33.25
CA VAL A 582 -35.77 -25.44 -32.24
C VAL A 582 -35.48 -23.96 -32.49
N ARG A 583 -34.24 -23.60 -32.85
CA ARG A 583 -33.86 -22.23 -33.19
C ARG A 583 -34.60 -21.73 -34.43
N GLU A 584 -34.71 -22.56 -35.46
CA GLU A 584 -35.49 -22.24 -36.66
C GLU A 584 -36.99 -22.09 -36.36
N ALA A 585 -37.54 -22.89 -35.43
CA ALA A 585 -38.92 -22.69 -34.96
C ALA A 585 -39.09 -21.38 -34.16
N ALA A 586 -38.08 -20.96 -33.39
CA ALA A 586 -38.08 -19.68 -32.70
C ALA A 586 -38.06 -18.49 -33.68
N GLU A 587 -37.33 -18.61 -34.80
CA GLU A 587 -37.31 -17.61 -35.87
C GLU A 587 -38.69 -17.43 -36.52
N GLU A 588 -39.43 -18.51 -36.77
CA GLU A 588 -40.80 -18.45 -37.30
C GLU A 588 -41.78 -17.79 -36.30
N VAL A 589 -41.61 -18.05 -35.00
CA VAL A 589 -42.36 -17.34 -33.93
C VAL A 589 -42.00 -15.85 -33.92
N ALA A 590 -40.72 -15.51 -34.11
CA ALA A 590 -40.25 -14.13 -34.19
C ALA A 590 -40.82 -13.40 -35.41
N GLU A 591 -40.86 -14.05 -36.58
CA GLU A 591 -41.46 -13.54 -37.81
C GLU A 591 -42.97 -13.25 -37.62
N SER A 592 -43.68 -14.17 -36.96
CA SER A 592 -45.09 -13.96 -36.59
C SER A 592 -45.27 -12.73 -35.69
N ARG A 593 -44.39 -12.56 -34.69
CA ARG A 593 -44.43 -11.42 -33.78
C ARG A 593 -44.15 -10.11 -34.51
N GLU A 594 -43.13 -10.07 -35.35
CA GLU A 594 -42.72 -8.88 -36.11
C GLU A 594 -43.84 -8.41 -37.04
N ARG A 595 -44.44 -9.30 -37.84
CA ARG A 595 -45.60 -8.96 -38.68
C ARG A 595 -46.82 -8.51 -37.87
N LEU A 596 -47.07 -9.14 -36.73
CA LEU A 596 -48.12 -8.70 -35.82
C LEU A 596 -47.81 -7.32 -35.24
N GLU A 597 -46.54 -6.98 -35.02
CA GLU A 597 -46.05 -5.65 -34.61
C GLU A 597 -46.29 -4.56 -35.64
N GLU A 598 -46.08 -4.89 -36.90
CA GLU A 598 -46.29 -4.00 -38.05
C GLU A 598 -47.77 -3.80 -38.41
N THR A 599 -48.65 -4.72 -38.00
CA THR A 599 -50.09 -4.67 -38.29
C THR A 599 -50.76 -3.30 -37.99
N PRO A 600 -50.64 -2.65 -36.81
CA PRO A 600 -51.22 -1.33 -36.57
C PRO A 600 -50.49 -0.18 -37.28
N LEU A 601 -49.30 -0.41 -37.84
CA LEU A 601 -48.50 0.61 -38.53
C LEU A 601 -48.92 0.81 -39.99
N GLN A 602 -49.74 -0.09 -40.56
CA GLN A 602 -50.19 0.02 -41.94
C GLN A 602 -51.31 1.05 -42.12
N ASP A 603 -51.18 1.89 -43.15
CA ASP A 603 -52.09 3.01 -43.44
C ASP A 603 -53.48 2.58 -43.93
N THR A 604 -53.63 1.36 -44.48
CA THR A 604 -54.89 0.88 -45.07
C THR A 604 -55.44 -0.36 -44.35
N PRO A 605 -56.78 -0.49 -44.19
CA PRO A 605 -57.38 -1.68 -43.59
C PRO A 605 -57.06 -2.99 -44.36
N GLU A 606 -56.85 -2.90 -45.67
CA GLU A 606 -56.44 -4.03 -46.50
C GLU A 606 -55.02 -4.50 -46.16
N ALA A 607 -54.05 -3.58 -46.04
CA ALA A 607 -52.68 -3.92 -45.66
C ALA A 607 -52.59 -4.45 -44.21
N ARG A 608 -53.39 -3.90 -43.28
CA ARG A 608 -53.52 -4.45 -41.91
C ARG A 608 -54.05 -5.89 -41.91
N GLY A 609 -54.97 -6.19 -42.81
CA GLY A 609 -55.53 -7.53 -42.95
C GLY A 609 -54.55 -8.53 -43.57
N GLU A 610 -53.69 -8.08 -44.48
CA GLU A 610 -52.63 -8.88 -45.10
C GLU A 610 -51.53 -9.21 -44.09
N GLU A 611 -51.00 -8.22 -43.37
CA GLU A 611 -49.98 -8.44 -42.34
C GLU A 611 -50.46 -9.34 -41.20
N LEU A 612 -51.70 -9.15 -40.73
CA LEU A 612 -52.26 -10.03 -39.70
C LEU A 612 -52.39 -11.48 -40.20
N GLU A 613 -52.70 -11.67 -41.49
CA GLU A 613 -52.82 -13.01 -42.06
C GLU A 613 -51.45 -13.68 -42.22
N GLU A 614 -50.43 -12.92 -42.65
CA GLU A 614 -49.06 -13.41 -42.73
C GLU A 614 -48.47 -13.71 -41.34
N ALA A 615 -48.77 -12.89 -40.33
CA ALA A 615 -48.44 -13.16 -38.94
C ALA A 615 -49.10 -14.45 -38.43
N ARG A 616 -50.38 -14.65 -38.77
CA ARG A 616 -51.14 -15.86 -38.42
C ARG A 616 -50.58 -17.10 -39.13
N GLN A 617 -50.09 -16.96 -40.36
CA GLN A 617 -49.49 -18.05 -41.11
C GLN A 617 -48.14 -18.46 -40.52
N ALA A 618 -47.25 -17.51 -40.23
CA ALA A 618 -45.99 -17.79 -39.54
C ALA A 618 -46.20 -18.46 -38.17
N ALA A 619 -47.22 -18.05 -37.41
CA ALA A 619 -47.59 -18.73 -36.16
C ALA A 619 -48.07 -20.17 -36.37
N GLU A 620 -48.75 -20.46 -37.49
CA GLU A 620 -49.18 -21.82 -37.81
C GLU A 620 -48.00 -22.70 -38.24
N ASP A 621 -47.13 -22.18 -39.08
CA ASP A 621 -45.94 -22.87 -39.57
C ASP A 621 -44.99 -23.20 -38.39
N ALA A 622 -44.81 -22.25 -37.45
CA ALA A 622 -44.11 -22.48 -36.20
C ALA A 622 -44.74 -23.59 -35.35
N ILE A 623 -46.08 -23.63 -35.22
CA ILE A 623 -46.78 -24.69 -34.46
C ILE A 623 -46.57 -26.06 -35.12
N GLU A 624 -46.67 -26.16 -36.44
CA GLU A 624 -46.46 -27.41 -37.18
C GLU A 624 -45.03 -27.92 -36.98
N LYS A 625 -44.05 -27.04 -37.08
CA LYS A 625 -42.64 -27.36 -36.85
C LYS A 625 -42.35 -27.81 -35.42
N LEU A 626 -42.87 -27.08 -34.42
CA LEU A 626 -42.75 -27.48 -33.02
C LEU A 626 -43.40 -28.84 -32.74
N GLN A 627 -44.52 -29.16 -33.41
CA GLN A 627 -45.15 -30.47 -33.31
C GLN A 627 -44.28 -31.59 -33.91
N GLU A 628 -43.64 -31.33 -35.05
CA GLU A 628 -42.69 -32.26 -35.66
C GLU A 628 -41.51 -32.52 -34.72
N ILE A 629 -40.85 -31.46 -34.24
CA ILE A 629 -39.73 -31.57 -33.29
C ILE A 629 -40.15 -32.37 -32.06
N ARG A 630 -41.33 -32.08 -31.48
CA ARG A 630 -41.86 -32.81 -30.32
C ARG A 630 -42.03 -34.31 -30.59
N GLU A 631 -42.56 -34.67 -31.76
CA GLU A 631 -42.73 -36.08 -32.15
C GLU A 631 -41.38 -36.77 -32.34
N GLU A 632 -40.39 -36.07 -32.86
CA GLU A 632 -39.04 -36.60 -33.01
C GLU A 632 -38.33 -36.78 -31.67
N VAL A 633 -38.39 -35.78 -30.77
CA VAL A 633 -37.89 -35.88 -29.39
C VAL A 633 -38.51 -37.09 -28.68
N GLN A 634 -39.81 -37.34 -28.87
CA GLN A 634 -40.48 -38.52 -28.32
C GLN A 634 -39.98 -39.86 -28.91
N LYS A 635 -39.64 -39.89 -30.21
CA LYS A 635 -39.05 -41.09 -30.83
C LYS A 635 -37.65 -41.35 -30.27
N ASP A 636 -36.88 -40.29 -30.09
CA ASP A 636 -35.53 -40.38 -29.55
C ASP A 636 -35.51 -40.80 -28.09
N GLU A 637 -36.43 -40.29 -27.27
CA GLU A 637 -36.62 -40.76 -25.88
C GLU A 637 -36.71 -42.29 -25.84
N GLY A 638 -37.59 -42.88 -26.66
CA GLY A 638 -37.75 -44.32 -26.74
C GLY A 638 -36.47 -45.07 -27.14
N ARG A 639 -35.71 -44.52 -28.11
CA ARG A 639 -34.43 -45.11 -28.56
C ARG A 639 -33.35 -44.99 -27.49
N LEU A 640 -33.17 -43.80 -26.91
CA LEU A 640 -32.16 -43.49 -25.89
C LEU A 640 -32.41 -44.30 -24.62
N GLU A 641 -33.67 -44.44 -24.18
CA GLU A 641 -34.02 -45.31 -23.07
C GLU A 641 -33.65 -46.78 -23.31
N GLN A 642 -33.83 -47.27 -24.54
CA GLN A 642 -33.51 -48.63 -24.91
C GLN A 642 -31.99 -48.85 -24.94
N LEU A 643 -31.22 -47.88 -25.44
CA LEU A 643 -29.76 -47.89 -25.41
C LEU A 643 -29.24 -47.85 -23.96
N ALA A 644 -29.76 -46.95 -23.14
CA ALA A 644 -29.41 -46.86 -21.73
C ALA A 644 -29.74 -48.16 -20.97
N ARG A 645 -30.87 -48.81 -21.30
CA ARG A 645 -31.22 -50.12 -20.74
C ARG A 645 -30.28 -51.25 -21.18
N LEU A 646 -29.81 -51.24 -22.43
CA LEU A 646 -28.82 -52.21 -22.89
C LEU A 646 -27.47 -52.00 -22.20
N ASN A 647 -27.03 -50.75 -22.05
CA ASN A 647 -25.83 -50.41 -21.28
C ASN A 647 -25.96 -50.81 -19.81
N GLU A 648 -27.13 -50.61 -19.20
CA GLU A 648 -27.42 -51.06 -17.83
C GLU A 648 -27.26 -52.58 -17.68
N LEU A 649 -27.78 -53.36 -18.63
CA LEU A 649 -27.62 -54.82 -18.62
C LEU A 649 -26.15 -55.24 -18.82
N ALA A 650 -25.40 -54.54 -19.68
CA ALA A 650 -23.98 -54.80 -19.89
C ALA A 650 -23.13 -54.46 -18.64
N GLN A 651 -23.43 -53.35 -17.97
CA GLN A 651 -22.78 -53.00 -16.69
C GLN A 651 -23.08 -54.06 -15.62
N ARG A 652 -24.32 -54.54 -15.55
CA ARG A 652 -24.70 -55.62 -14.64
C ARG A 652 -23.99 -56.94 -14.95
N GLU A 653 -23.70 -57.22 -16.22
CA GLU A 653 -22.87 -58.35 -16.64
C GLU A 653 -21.45 -58.23 -16.08
N ASN A 654 -20.83 -57.06 -16.26
CA ASN A 654 -19.49 -56.78 -15.75
C ASN A 654 -19.42 -56.86 -14.22
N GLU A 655 -20.44 -56.37 -13.51
CA GLU A 655 -20.50 -56.44 -12.05
C GLU A 655 -20.60 -57.89 -11.57
N ILE A 656 -21.45 -58.72 -12.20
CA ILE A 656 -21.55 -60.15 -11.91
C ILE A 656 -20.22 -60.86 -12.21
N ALA A 657 -19.55 -60.51 -13.31
CA ALA A 657 -18.24 -61.05 -13.66
C ALA A 657 -17.18 -60.69 -12.60
N ARG A 658 -17.17 -59.43 -12.14
CA ARG A 658 -16.27 -58.96 -11.07
C ARG A 658 -16.57 -59.66 -9.73
N GLN A 659 -17.84 -59.86 -9.40
CA GLN A 659 -18.24 -60.61 -8.21
C GLN A 659 -17.85 -62.09 -8.30
N ALA A 660 -17.95 -62.69 -9.49
CA ALA A 660 -17.48 -64.05 -9.74
C ALA A 660 -15.95 -64.15 -9.56
N GLU A 661 -15.18 -63.21 -10.12
CA GLU A 661 -13.72 -63.16 -9.97
C GLU A 661 -13.29 -62.95 -8.52
N ASN A 662 -13.94 -62.02 -7.80
CA ASN A 662 -13.69 -61.81 -6.37
C ASN A 662 -14.05 -63.05 -5.54
N ASN A 663 -15.12 -63.76 -5.88
CA ASN A 663 -15.47 -65.02 -5.21
C ASN A 663 -14.43 -66.12 -5.50
N GLU A 664 -13.95 -66.23 -6.74
CA GLU A 664 -12.90 -67.18 -7.13
C GLU A 664 -11.58 -66.89 -6.40
N GLN A 665 -11.21 -65.61 -6.24
CA GLN A 665 -10.02 -65.19 -5.48
C GLN A 665 -10.16 -65.44 -3.97
N GLN A 666 -11.36 -65.26 -3.39
CA GLN A 666 -11.59 -65.47 -1.96
C GLN A 666 -11.75 -66.95 -1.56
N GLN A 667 -12.35 -67.78 -2.43
CA GLN A 667 -12.70 -69.17 -2.12
C GLN A 667 -11.78 -70.21 -2.78
N GLY A 668 -10.94 -69.79 -3.74
CA GLY A 668 -10.03 -70.66 -4.48
C GLY A 668 -10.72 -71.40 -5.64
N ALA A 669 -9.95 -71.65 -6.71
CA ALA A 669 -10.40 -72.11 -8.03
C ALA A 669 -11.10 -73.50 -8.09
N GLU A 670 -11.24 -74.21 -6.96
CA GLU A 670 -11.87 -75.54 -6.90
C GLU A 670 -13.25 -75.56 -6.20
N THR A 671 -13.79 -74.40 -5.81
CA THR A 671 -15.09 -74.31 -5.13
C THR A 671 -16.25 -74.32 -6.12
N GLU A 672 -17.31 -75.08 -5.84
CA GLU A 672 -18.53 -75.13 -6.68
C GLU A 672 -19.08 -73.70 -6.88
N ALA A 673 -19.33 -73.36 -8.14
CA ALA A 673 -19.82 -72.04 -8.54
C ALA A 673 -21.03 -71.61 -7.69
N ASN A 674 -20.99 -70.39 -7.17
CA ASN A 674 -22.03 -69.84 -6.32
C ASN A 674 -23.38 -69.89 -7.07
N PRO A 675 -24.38 -70.67 -6.60
CA PRO A 675 -25.64 -70.87 -7.30
C PRO A 675 -26.45 -69.58 -7.45
N GLU A 676 -26.26 -68.58 -6.57
CA GLU A 676 -26.90 -67.28 -6.69
C GLU A 676 -26.31 -66.46 -7.85
N LEU A 677 -24.99 -66.49 -8.04
CA LEU A 677 -24.32 -65.82 -9.17
C LEU A 677 -24.67 -66.51 -10.50
N GLN A 678 -24.76 -67.84 -10.53
CA GLN A 678 -25.19 -68.59 -11.72
C GLN A 678 -26.64 -68.24 -12.10
N GLN A 679 -27.55 -68.18 -11.14
CA GLN A 679 -28.93 -67.77 -11.39
C GLN A 679 -29.02 -66.32 -11.87
N ALA A 680 -28.24 -65.41 -11.29
CA ALA A 680 -28.17 -64.02 -11.73
C ALA A 680 -27.65 -63.90 -13.16
N GLN A 681 -26.62 -64.69 -13.52
CA GLN A 681 -26.03 -64.71 -14.86
C GLN A 681 -27.00 -65.30 -15.90
N GLU A 682 -27.71 -66.40 -15.59
CA GLU A 682 -28.74 -66.97 -16.46
C GLU A 682 -29.93 -66.02 -16.67
N GLN A 683 -30.38 -65.34 -15.61
CA GLN A 683 -31.44 -64.34 -15.69
C GLN A 683 -31.02 -63.17 -16.57
N LEU A 684 -29.81 -62.64 -16.37
CA LEU A 684 -29.26 -61.55 -17.18
C LEU A 684 -29.14 -61.95 -18.65
N GLU A 685 -28.60 -63.15 -18.95
CA GLU A 685 -28.46 -63.62 -20.32
C GLU A 685 -29.84 -63.75 -21.01
N SER A 686 -30.87 -64.17 -20.27
CA SER A 686 -32.23 -64.26 -20.77
C SER A 686 -32.84 -62.88 -21.06
N GLU A 687 -32.60 -61.90 -20.18
CA GLU A 687 -33.10 -60.53 -20.29
C GLU A 687 -32.39 -59.78 -21.43
N LEU A 688 -31.06 -59.96 -21.54
CA LEU A 688 -30.25 -59.45 -22.64
C LEU A 688 -30.72 -60.03 -23.99
N LYS A 689 -30.94 -61.35 -24.09
CA LYS A 689 -31.47 -61.98 -25.30
C LYS A 689 -32.86 -61.47 -25.67
N GLN A 690 -33.71 -61.25 -24.69
CA GLN A 690 -35.05 -60.70 -24.90
C GLN A 690 -34.98 -59.26 -25.42
N GLN A 691 -34.14 -58.43 -24.80
CA GLN A 691 -33.96 -57.03 -25.17
C GLN A 691 -33.34 -56.89 -26.57
N ILE A 692 -32.30 -57.68 -26.88
CA ILE A 692 -31.66 -57.72 -28.21
C ILE A 692 -32.64 -58.18 -29.30
N LYS A 693 -33.53 -59.14 -29.01
CA LYS A 693 -34.53 -59.62 -29.97
C LYS A 693 -35.60 -58.57 -30.26
N GLN A 694 -35.93 -57.75 -29.27
CA GLN A 694 -36.92 -56.69 -29.41
C GLN A 694 -36.38 -55.51 -30.22
N ASN A 695 -35.06 -55.34 -30.33
CA ASN A 695 -34.50 -54.18 -30.98
C ASN A 695 -33.15 -54.41 -31.70
N PRO A 696 -33.17 -54.75 -33.00
CA PRO A 696 -31.95 -55.04 -33.77
C PRO A 696 -31.11 -53.80 -34.12
N GLU A 697 -31.67 -52.59 -34.10
CA GLU A 697 -30.96 -51.35 -34.43
C GLU A 697 -30.05 -50.89 -33.29
N ALA A 698 -30.54 -50.89 -32.06
CA ALA A 698 -29.75 -50.59 -30.85
C ALA A 698 -28.58 -51.58 -30.65
N ARG A 699 -28.68 -52.80 -31.21
CA ARG A 699 -27.60 -53.80 -31.19
C ARG A 699 -26.38 -53.35 -32.00
N ALA A 700 -26.56 -52.72 -33.16
CA ALA A 700 -25.44 -52.30 -34.00
C ALA A 700 -24.58 -51.23 -33.29
N GLU A 701 -25.26 -50.28 -32.64
CA GLU A 701 -24.66 -49.17 -31.90
C GLU A 701 -23.99 -49.61 -30.59
N VAL A 702 -24.60 -50.53 -29.83
CA VAL A 702 -23.94 -51.12 -28.65
C VAL A 702 -22.73 -51.97 -29.05
N LEU A 703 -22.78 -52.70 -30.17
CA LEU A 703 -21.63 -53.48 -30.66
C LEU A 703 -20.50 -52.58 -31.18
N GLU A 704 -20.82 -51.42 -31.73
CA GLU A 704 -19.85 -50.39 -32.13
C GLU A 704 -19.19 -49.77 -30.90
N ASN A 705 -19.97 -49.32 -29.91
CA ASN A 705 -19.45 -48.82 -28.64
C ASN A 705 -18.64 -49.86 -27.86
N GLN A 706 -19.04 -51.14 -27.89
CA GLN A 706 -18.25 -52.24 -27.31
C GLN A 706 -16.97 -52.52 -28.10
N ALA A 707 -16.96 -52.32 -29.42
CA ALA A 707 -15.77 -52.45 -30.24
C ALA A 707 -14.79 -51.30 -29.98
N ASP A 708 -15.28 -50.08 -29.77
CA ASP A 708 -14.48 -48.91 -29.40
C ASP A 708 -13.91 -49.06 -27.98
N ALA A 709 -14.74 -49.43 -26.99
CA ALA A 709 -14.26 -49.71 -25.64
C ALA A 709 -13.27 -50.89 -25.58
N ALA A 710 -13.47 -51.92 -26.42
CA ALA A 710 -12.51 -53.01 -26.56
C ALA A 710 -11.23 -52.59 -27.29
N ALA A 711 -11.30 -51.64 -28.23
CA ALA A 711 -10.13 -51.06 -28.90
C ALA A 711 -9.33 -50.19 -27.93
N GLU A 712 -9.99 -49.40 -27.10
CA GLU A 712 -9.38 -48.55 -26.07
C GLU A 712 -8.73 -49.39 -24.96
N LEU A 713 -9.40 -50.46 -24.49
CA LEU A 713 -8.80 -51.44 -23.59
C LEU A 713 -7.65 -52.23 -24.23
N ALA A 714 -7.71 -52.50 -25.54
CA ALA A 714 -6.63 -53.14 -26.27
C ALA A 714 -5.44 -52.18 -26.47
N GLU A 715 -5.69 -50.88 -26.63
CA GLU A 715 -4.68 -49.84 -26.66
C GLU A 715 -4.04 -49.68 -25.28
N GLU A 716 -4.82 -49.59 -24.19
CA GLU A 716 -4.30 -49.61 -22.82
C GLU A 716 -3.50 -50.87 -22.53
N ALA A 717 -3.97 -52.05 -22.94
CA ALA A 717 -3.24 -53.31 -22.76
C ALA A 717 -1.95 -53.36 -23.60
N ALA A 718 -1.95 -52.78 -24.80
CA ALA A 718 -0.76 -52.65 -25.64
C ALA A 718 0.24 -51.68 -25.00
N ASP A 719 -0.22 -50.55 -24.47
CA ASP A 719 0.58 -49.57 -23.74
C ASP A 719 1.19 -50.18 -22.46
N LEU A 720 0.41 -51.00 -21.75
CA LEU A 720 0.85 -51.71 -20.55
C LEU A 720 1.82 -52.84 -20.90
N SER A 721 1.63 -53.52 -22.04
CA SER A 721 2.57 -54.50 -22.59
C SER A 721 3.87 -53.84 -23.03
N GLU A 722 3.83 -52.69 -23.70
CA GLU A 722 5.00 -51.91 -24.11
C GLU A 722 5.75 -51.39 -22.88
N ARG A 723 5.05 -50.97 -21.82
CA ARG A 723 5.68 -50.64 -20.52
C ARG A 723 6.32 -51.87 -19.87
N GLN A 724 5.71 -53.05 -19.95
CA GLN A 724 6.29 -54.29 -19.43
C GLN A 724 7.51 -54.75 -20.26
N GLU A 725 7.47 -54.60 -21.58
CA GLU A 725 8.58 -54.91 -22.49
C GLU A 725 9.74 -53.95 -22.27
N ASN A 726 9.48 -52.65 -22.12
CA ASN A 726 10.48 -51.65 -21.74
C ASN A 726 11.06 -51.91 -20.34
N LEU A 727 10.27 -52.39 -19.38
CA LEU A 727 10.76 -52.81 -18.06
C LEU A 727 11.59 -54.10 -18.13
N ALA A 728 11.24 -55.03 -19.02
CA ALA A 728 11.99 -56.26 -19.26
C ALA A 728 13.32 -55.97 -19.98
N GLU A 729 13.33 -55.10 -20.99
CA GLU A 729 14.54 -54.60 -21.66
C GLU A 729 15.43 -53.81 -20.70
N ALA A 730 14.85 -52.98 -19.82
CA ALA A 730 15.60 -52.29 -18.77
C ALA A 730 16.22 -53.27 -17.76
N ALA A 731 15.51 -54.35 -17.41
CA ALA A 731 16.01 -55.41 -16.54
C ALA A 731 17.11 -56.26 -17.23
N GLU A 732 16.97 -56.58 -18.52
CA GLU A 732 17.99 -57.26 -19.32
C GLU A 732 19.22 -56.37 -19.54
N ALA A 733 19.05 -55.06 -19.75
CA ALA A 733 20.14 -54.10 -19.83
C ALA A 733 20.88 -53.96 -18.49
N GLN A 734 20.17 -54.05 -17.35
CA GLN A 734 20.79 -54.12 -16.01
C GLN A 734 21.51 -55.44 -15.74
N LEU A 735 21.01 -56.56 -16.26
CA LEU A 735 21.68 -57.86 -16.17
C LEU A 735 22.92 -57.94 -17.08
N ALA A 736 22.84 -57.41 -18.31
CA ALA A 736 23.96 -57.35 -19.25
C ALA A 736 25.08 -56.39 -18.77
N SER A 737 24.71 -55.29 -18.10
CA SER A 737 25.69 -54.38 -17.48
C SER A 737 26.32 -54.96 -16.20
N GLN A 738 25.62 -55.82 -15.46
CA GLN A 738 26.22 -56.60 -14.37
C GLN A 738 27.15 -57.71 -14.89
N GLU A 739 26.81 -58.40 -15.97
CA GLU A 739 27.69 -59.42 -16.58
C GLU A 739 28.95 -58.80 -17.19
N GLN A 740 28.86 -57.63 -17.83
CA GLN A 740 30.02 -56.88 -18.34
C GLN A 740 30.93 -56.32 -17.22
N GLN A 741 30.38 -55.96 -16.05
CA GLN A 741 31.19 -55.54 -14.90
C GLN A 741 31.89 -56.69 -14.17
N SER A 742 31.45 -57.94 -14.33
CA SER A 742 32.14 -59.12 -13.80
C SER A 742 33.28 -59.65 -14.69
N GLU A 743 33.35 -59.28 -15.97
CA GLU A 743 34.43 -59.73 -16.87
C GLU A 743 35.60 -58.73 -17.06
N GLU A 744 35.46 -57.45 -16.68
CA GLU A 744 36.54 -56.44 -16.79
C GLU A 744 37.31 -56.16 -15.47
N GLY A 745 37.04 -56.92 -14.40
CA GLY A 745 37.64 -56.74 -13.07
C GLY A 745 39.00 -57.41 -12.80
N GLN A 746 39.83 -57.68 -13.82
CA GLN A 746 41.22 -58.13 -13.61
C GLN A 746 42.18 -57.54 -14.66
N GLN A 747 42.65 -56.31 -14.47
CA GLN A 747 44.07 -55.94 -14.56
C GLN A 747 44.31 -54.43 -14.34
N GLU A 748 45.17 -54.16 -13.33
CA GLU A 748 46.18 -53.09 -13.22
C GLU A 748 45.70 -51.62 -13.17
N GLU A 749 45.65 -50.99 -11.99
CA GLU A 749 46.77 -50.38 -11.23
C GLU A 749 46.95 -48.87 -11.51
N GLY A 750 46.84 -48.05 -10.46
CA GLY A 750 47.67 -46.85 -10.30
C GLY A 750 47.00 -45.46 -10.35
N GLN A 751 46.34 -45.06 -9.24
CA GLN A 751 46.46 -43.79 -8.46
C GLN A 751 46.70 -42.41 -9.15
N PRO A 752 46.47 -41.26 -8.46
CA PRO A 752 45.32 -40.81 -7.67
C PRO A 752 44.95 -39.31 -7.96
N GLN A 753 43.74 -38.82 -7.65
CA GLN A 753 43.49 -37.52 -6.95
C GLN A 753 42.00 -37.12 -6.89
N GLU A 754 41.56 -36.90 -5.64
CA GLU A 754 40.67 -35.83 -5.10
C GLU A 754 39.34 -35.56 -5.82
N GLU A 755 38.23 -36.12 -5.33
CA GLU A 755 37.29 -35.50 -4.36
C GLU A 755 36.77 -34.12 -4.76
N GLN A 756 35.66 -34.12 -5.50
CA GLN A 756 34.50 -33.24 -5.27
C GLN A 756 33.31 -33.77 -6.08
N GLY A 757 32.30 -34.32 -5.41
CA GLY A 757 31.11 -34.83 -6.11
C GLY A 757 30.27 -35.80 -5.29
N GLN A 758 29.91 -35.44 -4.06
CA GLN A 758 28.83 -36.10 -3.32
C GLN A 758 27.92 -35.01 -2.74
N SER A 759 27.02 -34.48 -3.58
CA SER A 759 25.80 -33.85 -3.08
C SER A 759 24.64 -33.77 -4.08
N GLU A 760 24.74 -34.35 -5.29
CA GLU A 760 23.65 -34.28 -6.27
C GLU A 760 22.90 -35.62 -6.45
N ALA A 761 23.56 -36.77 -6.27
CA ALA A 761 22.90 -38.06 -6.43
C ALA A 761 21.98 -38.49 -5.26
N GLU A 762 22.12 -37.88 -4.08
CA GLU A 762 21.23 -38.17 -2.93
C GLU A 762 19.99 -37.26 -2.87
N ARG A 763 19.89 -36.24 -3.75
CA ARG A 763 18.68 -35.40 -3.83
C ARG A 763 17.67 -35.90 -4.86
N GLU A 764 18.12 -36.46 -5.98
CA GLU A 764 17.19 -36.98 -6.99
C GLU A 764 16.47 -38.27 -6.57
N LEU A 765 17.04 -39.06 -5.66
CA LEU A 765 16.39 -40.28 -5.18
C LEU A 765 15.31 -40.04 -4.11
N ALA A 766 15.22 -38.83 -3.57
CA ALA A 766 14.19 -38.45 -2.59
C ALA A 766 12.93 -37.84 -3.23
N ASP A 767 13.03 -37.34 -4.46
CA ASP A 767 11.91 -36.73 -5.19
C ASP A 767 11.15 -37.71 -6.09
N GLN A 768 11.62 -38.97 -6.22
CA GLN A 768 10.88 -40.03 -6.93
C GLN A 768 10.10 -40.99 -6.01
N ILE A 769 10.08 -40.76 -4.70
CA ILE A 769 9.19 -41.48 -3.77
C ILE A 769 8.39 -40.47 -2.94
N ARG A 770 7.67 -39.58 -3.63
CA ARG A 770 6.56 -38.85 -3.03
C ARG A 770 5.38 -38.71 -3.97
#